data_AF-A0AAR5PSD2-F1
#
_entry.id   AF-A0AAR5PSD2-F1
#
_cell.length_a   1.000
_cell.length_b   1.000
_cell.length_c   1.000
_cell.angle_alpha   90.00
_cell.angle_beta   90.00
_cell.angle_gamma   90.00
#
_symmetry.space_group_name_H-M   'P 1'
#
loop_
_entity.id
_entity.type
_entity.pdbx_description
1 polymer ?
#
loop_
_entity_poly.entity_id
_entity_poly.type
_entity_poly.pdbx_seq_one_letter_code
_entity_poly.pdbx_strand_id
1 'polypeptide(L)'
;MSPKKQPATLNVFCLKWLSNQLINALSDEEVKHLDEVQVYMNSATYDVLQALLGEILGMINLDANIRFSCLQVLLRPDVKHLEIGIFPRFYYDQILTTIRKQGKGLNYLNLKGVWARDYSQLLGDLVLGLQRLRTLIIPHMSDDSVINTILSLKGLVKLDISGEACYSSAGIRLLRSDSLRILDIGSFGKPELCPDGTNGPELVAEIIQQLPNLNVLKTYSFTGHALLHLFKKDDNFRTKLTYLHTTDCDVNILNAITWTAPFLDNAHFNCPQERVVSGLGQIKHLHALKLTRGNNDELRNFLCASGKQLHVLKLNNSRNSSIDLSELCGCTPEVTALECFQVGLGNSGKEWWLLNRSNVTTPIRNITTVSGRDAVFNCVVNSTDRYKVNKVAWVRAEDQTILSIGTKVVTHNNRIFVSQEDPYTWQLRIKQVKVSDRGCYLCEVNTSAMRTQEACLDVKVPPDILNNDTSGDISTLEGENATLWCKASGHPPPRVLWKQEDGHPIFIRRSLHNFTKADNFRGSNLAFWKVDRIQMGSYLCIASNDVPPAVSKRVSLYVNFPPTIKVPNQLLGAPVQTDVQLECYVEAFPNTINYWVKNRSDMLLNGSKYLVRENRIGYRVYMSLLIKSFSAKDVGTYNCVSTNSLGKAEGTLRLYEIKLNPVNSFNNRAELVEGVAEPARGARSKEVVISSAASLIDLSSLFHLILLAFLLKLR
;
A
#
# COMPACT_ATOMS: atom_id res chain seq x y z
N MET A 1 -16.68 -23.31 11.22
CA MET A 1 -15.84 -22.19 11.70
C MET A 1 -15.27 -21.47 10.49
N SER A 2 -15.83 -20.32 10.17
CA SER A 2 -15.40 -19.42 9.10
C SER A 2 -14.12 -18.68 9.52
N PRO A 3 -13.13 -18.48 8.62
CA PRO A 3 -11.92 -17.74 8.96
C PRO A 3 -12.23 -16.24 8.98
N LYS A 4 -12.06 -15.62 10.14
CA LYS A 4 -12.10 -14.15 10.31
C LYS A 4 -10.98 -13.53 9.47
N LYS A 5 -11.32 -12.81 8.40
CA LYS A 5 -10.40 -11.88 7.73
C LYS A 5 -10.12 -10.71 8.68
N GLN A 6 -8.87 -10.54 9.10
CA GLN A 6 -8.39 -9.32 9.74
C GLN A 6 -8.34 -8.18 8.70
N PRO A 7 -8.73 -6.95 9.02
CA PRO A 7 -8.51 -5.80 8.15
C PRO A 7 -7.03 -5.43 8.17
N ALA A 8 -6.44 -5.24 6.99
CA ALA A 8 -5.09 -4.73 6.82
C ALA A 8 -5.05 -3.27 7.32
N THR A 9 -4.27 -3.03 8.38
CA THR A 9 -3.95 -1.69 8.85
C THR A 9 -2.97 -1.03 7.86
N LEU A 10 -3.49 -0.16 6.99
CA LEU A 10 -2.64 0.68 6.14
C LEU A 10 -1.92 1.72 7.03
N ASN A 11 -0.60 1.65 7.07
CA ASN A 11 0.24 2.47 7.93
C ASN A 11 0.30 3.94 7.41
N VAL A 12 0.25 4.93 8.30
CA VAL A 12 0.26 6.38 7.98
C VAL A 12 1.48 6.79 7.14
N PHE A 13 2.59 6.04 7.23
CA PHE A 13 3.77 6.20 6.38
C PHE A 13 3.53 5.82 4.91
N CYS A 14 2.65 4.86 4.61
CA CYS A 14 2.30 4.49 3.23
C CYS A 14 1.56 5.63 2.53
N LEU A 15 0.65 6.32 3.23
CA LEU A 15 -0.12 7.44 2.69
C LEU A 15 0.78 8.64 2.33
N LYS A 16 1.79 8.93 3.16
CA LYS A 16 2.77 10.01 2.95
C LYS A 16 3.81 9.71 1.86
N TRP A 17 4.08 8.43 1.61
CA TRP A 17 4.91 7.98 0.49
C TRP A 17 4.12 7.97 -0.83
N LEU A 18 2.85 7.56 -0.79
CA LEU A 18 1.92 7.56 -1.93
C LEU A 18 1.59 8.97 -2.42
N SER A 19 1.47 9.96 -1.52
CA SER A 19 1.24 11.37 -1.89
C SER A 19 2.37 11.97 -2.72
N ASN A 20 3.63 11.60 -2.44
CA ASN A 20 4.80 12.05 -3.22
C ASN A 20 4.90 11.37 -4.59
N GLN A 21 4.27 10.21 -4.77
CA GLN A 21 4.25 9.46 -6.03
C GLN A 21 3.14 9.93 -6.97
N LEU A 22 2.04 10.46 -6.43
CA LEU A 22 0.92 11.06 -7.16
C LEU A 22 1.32 12.34 -7.93
N ILE A 23 2.28 13.10 -7.42
CA ILE A 23 2.81 14.32 -8.06
C ILE A 23 3.62 14.00 -9.33
N ASN A 24 4.21 12.79 -9.41
CA ASN A 24 5.09 12.40 -10.51
C ASN A 24 4.41 11.60 -11.62
N ALA A 25 3.14 11.23 -11.48
CA ALA A 25 2.45 10.28 -12.36
C ALA A 25 1.42 10.92 -13.31
N LEU A 26 1.36 12.24 -13.41
CA LEU A 26 0.41 12.97 -14.25
C LEU A 26 0.94 13.20 -15.69
N SER A 27 1.43 12.15 -16.34
CA SER A 27 1.62 12.14 -17.79
C SER A 27 1.32 10.76 -18.38
N ASP A 28 0.37 10.79 -19.31
CA ASP A 28 -0.04 9.78 -20.31
C ASP A 28 -1.00 8.65 -19.91
N GLU A 29 -2.09 8.63 -20.71
CA GLU A 29 -3.15 7.65 -20.99
C GLU A 29 -3.44 6.50 -20.04
N GLU A 30 -4.72 6.40 -19.59
CA GLU A 30 -5.53 5.17 -19.61
C GLU A 30 -6.96 5.41 -19.08
N VAL A 31 -7.96 5.31 -19.97
CA VAL A 31 -9.40 5.30 -19.66
C VAL A 31 -9.93 3.90 -19.99
N LYS A 32 -10.00 3.00 -19.00
CA LYS A 32 -10.68 1.70 -19.18
C LYS A 32 -11.31 1.04 -17.93
N HIS A 33 -11.19 1.60 -16.73
CA HIS A 33 -11.70 0.95 -15.50
C HIS A 33 -12.64 1.81 -14.65
N LEU A 34 -13.48 2.62 -15.30
CA LEU A 34 -14.34 3.60 -14.64
C LEU A 34 -15.47 3.00 -13.77
N ASP A 35 -16.09 1.92 -14.23
CA ASP A 35 -17.24 1.31 -13.54
C ASP A 35 -16.83 0.52 -12.28
N GLU A 36 -15.61 -0.01 -12.23
CA GLU A 36 -15.10 -0.77 -11.09
C GLU A 36 -14.84 0.11 -9.86
N VAL A 37 -14.47 1.37 -10.10
CA VAL A 37 -14.12 2.34 -9.06
C VAL A 37 -15.36 2.82 -8.30
N GLN A 38 -16.47 3.04 -9.02
CA GLN A 38 -17.74 3.43 -8.40
C GLN A 38 -18.28 2.31 -7.48
N VAL A 39 -18.09 1.04 -7.85
CA VAL A 39 -18.45 -0.12 -7.04
C VAL A 39 -17.60 -0.23 -5.76
N TYR A 40 -16.29 0.07 -5.86
CA TYR A 40 -15.40 0.08 -4.70
C TYR A 40 -15.71 1.22 -3.71
N MET A 41 -15.96 2.44 -4.21
CA MET A 41 -16.29 3.59 -3.35
C MET A 41 -17.68 3.46 -2.68
N ASN A 42 -18.60 2.73 -3.31
CA ASN A 42 -19.89 2.38 -2.72
C ASN A 42 -19.78 1.32 -1.61
N SER A 43 -18.68 0.58 -1.54
CA SER A 43 -18.41 -0.45 -0.53
C SER A 43 -17.36 -0.04 0.53
N ALA A 44 -16.73 1.13 0.38
CA ALA A 44 -15.75 1.66 1.32
C ALA A 44 -16.36 1.98 2.70
N THR A 45 -15.64 1.65 3.77
CA THR A 45 -16.07 1.95 5.15
C THR A 45 -15.93 3.44 5.47
N TYR A 46 -16.75 3.94 6.40
CA TYR A 46 -16.76 5.36 6.77
C TYR A 46 -15.40 5.86 7.29
N ASP A 47 -14.63 5.01 7.97
CA ASP A 47 -13.28 5.34 8.46
C ASP A 47 -12.31 5.68 7.32
N VAL A 48 -12.43 4.98 6.18
CA VAL A 48 -11.60 5.21 4.99
C VAL A 48 -11.96 6.53 4.32
N LEU A 49 -13.25 6.84 4.19
CA LEU A 49 -13.71 8.10 3.60
C LEU A 49 -13.25 9.30 4.42
N GLN A 50 -13.36 9.20 5.74
CA GLN A 50 -12.98 10.26 6.66
C GLN A 50 -11.47 10.52 6.65
N ALA A 51 -10.65 9.46 6.67
CA ALA A 51 -9.20 9.59 6.59
C ALA A 51 -8.76 10.21 5.26
N LEU A 52 -9.38 9.80 4.15
CA LEU A 52 -9.07 10.29 2.82
C LEU A 52 -9.48 11.76 2.63
N LEU A 53 -10.65 12.15 3.13
CA LEU A 53 -11.08 13.56 3.16
C LEU A 53 -10.11 14.44 3.95
N GLY A 54 -9.67 14.00 5.14
CA GLY A 54 -8.74 14.75 5.98
C GLY A 54 -7.39 15.01 5.30
N GLU A 55 -6.81 13.98 4.69
CA GLU A 55 -5.54 14.10 3.96
C GLU A 55 -5.67 15.02 2.74
N ILE A 56 -6.67 14.81 1.88
CA ILE A 56 -6.84 15.58 0.64
C ILE A 56 -7.11 17.07 0.93
N LEU A 57 -8.02 17.38 1.86
CA LEU A 57 -8.36 18.76 2.18
C LEU A 57 -7.21 19.50 2.88
N GLY A 58 -6.35 18.77 3.61
CA GLY A 58 -5.15 19.31 4.26
C GLY A 58 -3.96 19.56 3.33
N MET A 59 -3.94 19.00 2.11
CA MET A 59 -2.85 19.20 1.14
C MET A 59 -2.91 20.58 0.50
N ILE A 60 -2.22 21.56 1.09
CA ILE A 60 -2.18 22.96 0.60
C ILE A 60 -1.64 23.06 -0.84
N ASN A 61 -0.73 22.17 -1.23
CA ASN A 61 -0.12 22.13 -2.56
C ASN A 61 -1.02 21.47 -3.63
N LEU A 62 -2.13 20.85 -3.24
CA LEU A 62 -3.08 20.25 -4.17
C LEU A 62 -4.07 21.31 -4.68
N ASP A 63 -4.36 21.27 -5.99
CA ASP A 63 -5.26 22.22 -6.64
C ASP A 63 -6.61 22.31 -5.92
N ALA A 64 -7.09 23.54 -5.72
CA ALA A 64 -8.31 23.80 -4.96
C ALA A 64 -9.57 23.22 -5.63
N ASN A 65 -9.61 23.13 -6.97
CA ASN A 65 -10.72 22.48 -7.68
C ASN A 65 -10.76 21.00 -7.32
N ILE A 66 -9.60 20.33 -7.34
CA ILE A 66 -9.50 18.90 -7.02
C ILE A 66 -9.96 18.65 -5.59
N ARG A 67 -9.46 19.45 -4.64
CA ARG A 67 -9.87 19.36 -3.23
C ARG A 67 -11.37 19.60 -3.05
N PHE A 68 -11.95 20.57 -3.75
CA PHE A 68 -13.38 20.87 -3.69
C PHE A 68 -14.24 19.76 -4.33
N SER A 69 -13.85 19.22 -5.48
CA SER A 69 -14.55 18.08 -6.10
C SER A 69 -14.52 16.85 -5.19
N CYS A 70 -13.39 16.57 -4.53
CA CYS A 70 -13.30 15.51 -3.53
C CYS A 70 -14.27 15.75 -2.36
N LEU A 71 -14.39 16.98 -1.86
CA LEU A 71 -15.39 17.31 -0.82
C LEU A 71 -16.82 16.98 -1.27
N GLN A 72 -17.21 17.35 -2.49
CA GLN A 72 -18.56 17.14 -3.02
C GLN A 72 -18.93 15.67 -3.20
N VAL A 73 -17.94 14.82 -3.53
CA VAL A 73 -18.13 13.39 -3.81
C VAL A 73 -18.06 12.56 -2.53
N LEU A 74 -17.11 12.88 -1.65
CA LEU A 74 -16.78 12.04 -0.51
C LEU A 74 -17.56 12.42 0.75
N LEU A 75 -18.04 13.65 0.88
CA LEU A 75 -18.85 14.06 2.01
C LEU A 75 -20.23 13.40 1.93
N ARG A 76 -20.45 12.42 2.80
CA ARG A 76 -21.69 11.65 2.88
C ARG A 76 -22.26 11.69 4.31
N PRO A 77 -23.56 11.39 4.53
CA PRO A 77 -24.19 11.46 5.86
C PRO A 77 -23.63 10.52 6.94
N ASP A 78 -22.83 9.54 6.55
CA ASP A 78 -22.09 8.62 7.41
C ASP A 78 -20.78 9.22 7.95
N VAL A 79 -20.18 10.20 7.27
CA VAL A 79 -18.97 10.91 7.72
C VAL A 79 -19.28 11.68 9.00
N LYS A 80 -18.42 11.52 10.02
CA LYS A 80 -18.60 12.13 11.36
C LYS A 80 -17.67 13.30 11.61
N HIS A 81 -16.45 13.25 11.08
CA HIS A 81 -15.43 14.27 11.28
C HIS A 81 -15.08 14.94 9.97
N LEU A 82 -15.06 16.27 9.94
CA LEU A 82 -14.62 17.05 8.79
C LEU A 82 -13.74 18.21 9.23
N GLU A 83 -12.57 18.32 8.60
CA GLU A 83 -11.64 19.43 8.78
C GLU A 83 -11.33 20.06 7.42
N ILE A 84 -11.65 21.35 7.29
CA ILE A 84 -11.43 22.11 6.06
C ILE A 84 -10.06 22.79 6.16
N GLY A 85 -9.14 22.37 5.29
CA GLY A 85 -7.87 23.07 5.07
C GLY A 85 -8.06 24.39 4.32
N ILE A 86 -6.98 25.14 4.10
CA ILE A 86 -7.04 26.49 3.52
C ILE A 86 -7.53 26.44 2.06
N PHE A 87 -8.59 27.19 1.75
CA PHE A 87 -9.14 27.36 0.39
C PHE A 87 -9.06 28.81 -0.09
N PRO A 88 -9.00 29.06 -1.41
CA PRO A 88 -9.26 30.39 -1.97
C PRO A 88 -10.67 30.90 -1.63
N ARG A 89 -10.80 32.20 -1.38
CA ARG A 89 -12.05 32.84 -0.91
C ARG A 89 -13.29 32.54 -1.76
N PHE A 90 -13.12 32.40 -3.07
CA PHE A 90 -14.24 32.16 -3.98
C PHE A 90 -14.93 30.78 -3.80
N TYR A 91 -14.31 29.82 -3.11
CA TYR A 91 -14.94 28.54 -2.78
C TYR A 91 -15.77 28.56 -1.50
N TYR A 92 -15.66 29.57 -0.65
CA TYR A 92 -16.21 29.52 0.71
C TYR A 92 -17.74 29.30 0.71
N ASP A 93 -18.47 30.02 -0.13
CA ASP A 93 -19.93 29.84 -0.28
C ASP A 93 -20.30 28.42 -0.74
N GLN A 94 -19.55 27.90 -1.72
CA GLN A 94 -19.77 26.57 -2.28
C GLN A 94 -19.46 25.46 -1.25
N ILE A 95 -18.40 25.64 -0.46
CA ILE A 95 -18.01 24.73 0.62
C ILE A 95 -19.10 24.71 1.69
N LEU A 96 -19.49 25.87 2.23
CA LEU A 96 -20.51 25.98 3.27
C LEU A 96 -21.85 25.40 2.79
N THR A 97 -22.24 25.69 1.55
CA THR A 97 -23.45 25.12 0.93
C THR A 97 -23.37 23.60 0.77
N THR A 98 -22.21 23.06 0.39
CA THR A 98 -22.00 21.61 0.24
C THR A 98 -22.11 20.91 1.59
N ILE A 99 -21.46 21.45 2.63
CA ILE A 99 -21.53 20.91 4.00
C ILE A 99 -22.97 20.96 4.51
N ARG A 100 -23.72 22.03 4.26
CA ARG A 100 -25.13 22.14 4.66
C ARG A 100 -25.99 21.05 4.01
N LYS A 101 -25.75 20.74 2.73
CA LYS A 101 -26.53 19.74 1.98
C LYS A 101 -26.19 18.31 2.40
N GLN A 102 -24.91 17.99 2.54
CA GLN A 102 -24.43 16.60 2.65
C GLN A 102 -23.94 16.23 4.06
N GLY A 103 -23.54 17.21 4.88
CA GLY A 103 -22.86 17.04 6.16
C GLY A 103 -23.74 16.75 7.37
N LYS A 104 -25.02 16.38 7.21
CA LYS A 104 -25.96 16.11 8.32
C LYS A 104 -25.47 15.04 9.32
N GLY A 105 -24.52 14.22 8.90
CA GLY A 105 -23.86 13.20 9.69
C GLY A 105 -22.87 13.70 10.74
N LEU A 106 -22.36 14.92 10.58
CA LEU A 106 -21.18 15.42 11.28
C LEU A 106 -21.42 15.60 12.77
N ASN A 107 -20.45 15.15 13.57
CA ASN A 107 -20.34 15.44 14.99
C ASN A 107 -19.14 16.36 15.31
N TYR A 108 -18.21 16.52 14.36
CA TYR A 108 -17.05 17.40 14.45
C TYR A 108 -16.90 18.16 13.12
N LEU A 109 -16.84 19.49 13.20
CA LEU A 109 -16.62 20.36 12.06
C LEU A 109 -15.55 21.42 12.39
N ASN A 110 -14.49 21.46 11.59
CA ASN A 110 -13.46 22.48 11.66
C ASN A 110 -13.39 23.31 10.37
N LEU A 111 -13.70 24.60 10.48
CA LEU A 111 -13.71 25.58 9.40
C LEU A 111 -12.49 26.51 9.42
N LYS A 112 -11.37 26.13 10.07
CA LYS A 112 -10.16 26.99 10.13
C LYS A 112 -9.60 27.42 8.78
N GLY A 113 -9.84 26.66 7.72
CA GLY A 113 -9.46 27.00 6.36
C GLY A 113 -10.43 27.91 5.59
N VAL A 114 -11.53 28.34 6.22
CA VAL A 114 -12.56 29.20 5.62
C VAL A 114 -12.69 30.47 6.45
N TRP A 115 -12.62 31.64 5.79
CA TRP A 115 -12.85 32.92 6.46
C TRP A 115 -14.36 33.13 6.64
N ALA A 116 -14.85 32.74 7.80
CA ALA A 116 -16.28 32.62 8.08
C ALA A 116 -16.97 33.98 8.34
N ARG A 117 -16.21 35.00 8.74
CA ARG A 117 -16.70 36.33 9.14
C ARG A 117 -17.71 36.95 8.18
N ASP A 118 -17.45 36.87 6.88
CA ASP A 118 -18.28 37.54 5.86
C ASP A 118 -19.53 36.73 5.46
N TYR A 119 -19.75 35.56 6.06
CA TYR A 119 -20.77 34.58 5.67
C TYR A 119 -21.75 34.25 6.81
N SER A 120 -21.95 35.18 7.76
CA SER A 120 -22.78 35.00 8.96
C SER A 120 -24.14 34.34 8.71
N GLN A 121 -24.90 34.82 7.71
CA GLN A 121 -26.23 34.28 7.41
C GLN A 121 -26.17 32.81 6.96
N LEU A 122 -25.24 32.48 6.05
CA LEU A 122 -25.06 31.12 5.55
C LEU A 122 -24.55 30.17 6.64
N LEU A 123 -23.73 30.69 7.57
CA LEU A 123 -23.27 29.94 8.74
C LEU A 123 -24.40 29.64 9.72
N GLY A 124 -25.28 30.62 9.98
CA GLY A 124 -26.48 30.40 10.78
C GLY A 124 -27.33 29.27 10.20
N ASP A 125 -27.61 29.31 8.90
CA ASP A 125 -28.35 28.27 8.19
C ASP A 125 -27.66 26.89 8.23
N LEU A 126 -26.33 26.88 8.05
CA LEU A 126 -25.51 25.67 8.12
C LEU A 126 -25.64 25.02 9.50
N VAL A 127 -25.43 25.81 10.55
CA VAL A 127 -25.46 25.38 11.95
C VAL A 127 -26.83 24.81 12.32
N LEU A 128 -27.92 25.47 11.90
CA LEU A 128 -29.29 24.96 12.07
C LEU A 128 -29.50 23.58 11.40
N GLY A 129 -28.79 23.31 10.30
CA GLY A 129 -28.82 22.01 9.62
C GLY A 129 -28.03 20.90 10.31
N LEU A 130 -27.12 21.23 11.25
CA LEU A 130 -26.15 20.30 11.85
C LEU A 130 -26.45 20.00 13.33
N GLN A 131 -27.65 19.52 13.63
CA GLN A 131 -28.14 19.26 15.00
C GLN A 131 -27.36 18.19 15.81
N ARG A 132 -26.45 17.43 15.17
CA ARG A 132 -25.65 16.37 15.83
C ARG A 132 -24.25 16.83 16.24
N LEU A 133 -23.94 18.10 15.98
CA LEU A 133 -22.60 18.62 16.16
C LEU A 133 -22.23 18.69 17.65
N ARG A 134 -21.09 18.08 18.01
CA ARG A 134 -20.51 18.15 19.36
C ARG A 134 -19.29 19.06 19.43
N THR A 135 -18.57 19.22 18.32
CA THR A 135 -17.43 20.13 18.23
C THR A 135 -17.57 21.02 17.00
N LEU A 136 -17.47 22.33 17.22
CA LEU A 136 -17.48 23.34 16.18
C LEU A 136 -16.27 24.27 16.32
N ILE A 137 -15.55 24.47 15.23
CA ILE A 137 -14.41 25.39 15.16
C ILE A 137 -14.65 26.34 13.99
N ILE A 138 -14.88 27.62 14.29
CA ILE A 138 -15.11 28.70 13.33
C ILE A 138 -14.29 29.89 13.80
N PRO A 139 -13.01 30.00 13.41
CA PRO A 139 -12.21 31.12 13.85
C PRO A 139 -12.74 32.42 13.24
N HIS A 140 -12.37 33.55 13.85
CA HIS A 140 -12.73 34.89 13.37
C HIS A 140 -14.25 35.13 13.29
N MET A 141 -15.02 34.64 14.27
CA MET A 141 -16.47 34.83 14.33
C MET A 141 -16.87 35.74 15.51
N SER A 142 -17.58 36.85 15.24
CA SER A 142 -18.08 37.80 16.27
C SER A 142 -19.53 38.27 16.07
N ASP A 143 -20.31 37.61 15.21
CA ASP A 143 -21.71 37.98 14.95
C ASP A 143 -22.64 37.39 16.02
N ASP A 144 -23.33 38.27 16.75
CA ASP A 144 -24.20 37.90 17.87
C ASP A 144 -25.37 37.00 17.46
N SER A 145 -25.92 37.18 16.25
CA SER A 145 -27.04 36.40 15.73
C SER A 145 -26.61 34.95 15.46
N VAL A 146 -25.42 34.78 14.90
CA VAL A 146 -24.85 33.46 14.62
C VAL A 146 -24.40 32.78 15.91
N ILE A 147 -23.79 33.51 16.84
CA ILE A 147 -23.41 32.98 18.16
C ILE A 147 -24.65 32.43 18.88
N ASN A 148 -25.74 33.19 18.92
CA ASN A 148 -27.00 32.73 19.50
C ASN A 148 -27.52 31.46 18.81
N THR A 149 -27.42 31.40 17.48
CA THR A 149 -27.80 30.21 16.69
C THR A 149 -26.94 28.99 17.02
N ILE A 150 -25.62 29.15 17.15
CA ILE A 150 -24.68 28.08 17.53
C ILE A 150 -25.02 27.52 18.91
N LEU A 151 -25.36 28.39 19.87
CA LEU A 151 -25.63 28.00 21.24
C LEU A 151 -26.99 27.31 21.42
N SER A 152 -27.90 27.48 20.46
CA SER A 152 -29.16 26.72 20.40
C SER A 152 -28.95 25.22 20.13
N LEU A 153 -27.76 24.82 19.66
CA LEU A 153 -27.43 23.41 19.39
C LEU A 153 -27.35 22.60 20.69
N LYS A 154 -28.36 21.75 20.89
CA LYS A 154 -28.42 20.82 22.02
C LYS A 154 -27.29 19.79 21.90
N GLY A 155 -26.34 19.85 22.82
CA GLY A 155 -25.25 18.86 22.91
C GLY A 155 -23.91 19.30 22.31
N LEU A 156 -23.78 20.56 21.91
CA LEU A 156 -22.49 21.15 21.57
C LEU A 156 -21.59 21.17 22.82
N VAL A 157 -20.45 20.48 22.75
CA VAL A 157 -19.50 20.29 23.86
C VAL A 157 -18.31 21.23 23.73
N LYS A 158 -17.84 21.47 22.50
CA LYS A 158 -16.67 22.31 22.22
C LYS A 158 -17.00 23.35 21.15
N LEU A 159 -16.68 24.61 21.47
CA LEU A 159 -16.78 25.75 20.55
C LEU A 159 -15.44 26.49 20.52
N ASP A 160 -14.90 26.72 19.33
CA ASP A 160 -13.73 27.58 19.10
C ASP A 160 -14.14 28.66 18.10
N ILE A 161 -14.24 29.89 18.60
CA ILE A 161 -14.52 31.12 17.84
C ILE A 161 -13.32 32.08 17.83
N SER A 162 -12.14 31.57 18.17
CA SER A 162 -10.92 32.36 18.37
C SER A 162 -10.46 33.10 17.12
N GLY A 163 -9.73 34.21 17.31
CA GLY A 163 -9.09 34.95 16.22
C GLY A 163 -9.76 36.27 15.86
N GLU A 164 -10.98 36.56 16.35
CA GLU A 164 -11.50 37.93 16.26
C GLU A 164 -10.88 38.84 17.31
N ALA A 165 -10.86 40.14 16.99
CA ALA A 165 -10.37 41.17 17.90
C ALA A 165 -11.47 41.74 18.80
N CYS A 166 -12.77 41.60 18.50
CA CYS A 166 -13.83 42.20 19.32
C CYS A 166 -15.10 41.37 19.33
N TYR A 167 -15.60 41.08 20.53
CA TYR A 167 -16.91 40.49 20.78
C TYR A 167 -17.78 41.54 21.47
N SER A 168 -19.04 41.68 21.08
CA SER A 168 -19.93 42.64 21.73
C SER A 168 -20.32 42.12 23.12
N SER A 169 -20.54 43.04 24.07
CA SER A 169 -21.10 42.70 25.38
C SER A 169 -22.48 42.02 25.29
N ALA A 170 -23.27 42.33 24.25
CA ALA A 170 -24.54 41.70 23.98
C ALA A 170 -24.38 40.23 23.56
N GLY A 171 -23.48 39.93 22.61
CA GLY A 171 -23.18 38.58 22.14
C GLY A 171 -22.65 37.67 23.24
N ILE A 172 -21.86 38.23 24.16
CA ILE A 172 -21.33 37.49 25.29
C ILE A 172 -22.41 37.14 26.30
N ARG A 173 -23.35 38.04 26.56
CA ARG A 173 -24.51 37.75 27.42
C ARG A 173 -25.45 36.68 26.87
N LEU A 174 -25.31 36.37 25.58
CA LEU A 174 -26.01 35.28 24.92
C LEU A 174 -25.31 33.93 25.07
N LEU A 175 -24.06 33.87 25.58
CA LEU A 175 -23.27 32.64 25.84
C LEU A 175 -23.84 31.81 27.01
N ARG A 176 -25.09 31.35 26.87
CA ARG A 176 -25.76 30.46 27.83
C ARG A 176 -25.84 29.06 27.25
N SER A 177 -25.18 28.10 27.89
CA SER A 177 -25.23 26.71 27.47
C SER A 177 -24.95 25.75 28.62
N ASP A 178 -25.83 24.77 28.80
CA ASP A 178 -25.65 23.70 29.77
C ASP A 178 -24.77 22.56 29.24
N SER A 179 -24.57 22.46 27.91
CA SER A 179 -23.83 21.37 27.26
C SER A 179 -22.37 21.72 26.95
N LEU A 180 -22.05 23.02 26.86
CA LEU A 180 -20.69 23.45 26.54
C LEU A 180 -19.73 23.11 27.68
N ARG A 181 -18.56 22.56 27.33
CA ARG A 181 -17.48 22.18 28.26
C ARG A 181 -16.16 22.84 27.88
N ILE A 182 -15.95 23.15 26.61
CA ILE A 182 -14.72 23.76 26.11
C ILE A 182 -15.09 24.96 25.24
N LEU A 183 -14.59 26.14 25.61
CA LEU A 183 -14.77 27.37 24.87
C LEU A 183 -13.40 28.00 24.58
N ASP A 184 -13.13 28.27 23.31
CA ASP A 184 -11.97 29.05 22.87
C ASP A 184 -12.45 30.33 22.19
N ILE A 185 -12.11 31.47 22.78
CA ILE A 185 -12.49 32.81 22.30
C ILE A 185 -11.25 33.64 21.94
N GLY A 186 -10.04 33.07 22.04
CA GLY A 186 -8.82 33.79 21.69
C GLY A 186 -8.63 35.08 22.50
N SER A 187 -8.16 36.15 21.86
CA SER A 187 -7.88 37.42 22.53
C SER A 187 -9.08 38.34 22.42
N PHE A 188 -9.55 38.90 23.53
CA PHE A 188 -10.33 40.13 23.43
C PHE A 188 -9.35 41.24 23.05
N GLY A 189 -9.68 42.04 22.05
CA GLY A 189 -8.77 42.99 21.44
C GLY A 189 -8.45 44.16 22.36
N LYS A 190 -7.60 45.06 21.87
CA LYS A 190 -7.26 46.29 22.58
C LYS A 190 -8.51 47.18 22.72
N PRO A 191 -8.67 47.96 23.81
CA PRO A 191 -9.85 48.80 24.04
C PRO A 191 -10.16 49.76 22.89
N GLU A 192 -9.12 50.14 22.14
CA GLU A 192 -9.18 51.03 20.98
C GLU A 192 -9.86 50.40 19.75
N LEU A 193 -10.00 49.08 19.69
CA LEU A 193 -10.54 48.34 18.54
C LEU A 193 -12.02 47.95 18.69
N CYS A 194 -12.58 48.05 19.91
CA CYS A 194 -13.95 47.62 20.20
C CYS A 194 -14.85 48.85 20.44
N PRO A 195 -15.93 49.03 19.65
CA PRO A 195 -16.70 50.27 19.63
C PRO A 195 -17.50 50.59 20.90
N ASP A 196 -17.72 49.61 21.79
CA ASP A 196 -18.44 49.78 23.05
C ASP A 196 -17.52 49.96 24.28
N GLY A 197 -16.19 49.97 24.08
CA GLY A 197 -15.22 50.07 25.16
C GLY A 197 -15.26 48.91 26.15
N THR A 198 -15.95 47.81 25.82
CA THR A 198 -16.21 46.70 26.73
C THR A 198 -15.02 45.76 26.83
N ASN A 199 -14.03 46.17 27.62
CA ASN A 199 -12.84 45.38 27.83
C ASN A 199 -12.60 45.10 29.30
N GLY A 200 -12.46 43.81 29.64
CA GLY A 200 -11.80 43.46 30.87
C GLY A 200 -12.09 42.08 31.45
N PRO A 201 -11.53 41.85 32.64
CA PRO A 201 -11.84 40.72 33.52
C PRO A 201 -13.34 40.52 33.79
N GLU A 202 -14.12 41.60 33.79
CA GLU A 202 -15.55 41.57 34.11
C GLU A 202 -16.36 40.79 33.08
N LEU A 203 -16.02 40.93 31.81
CA LEU A 203 -16.71 40.26 30.71
C LEU A 203 -16.40 38.76 30.69
N VAL A 204 -15.14 38.41 30.96
CA VAL A 204 -14.71 37.01 31.14
C VAL A 204 -15.38 36.40 32.38
N ALA A 205 -15.56 37.18 33.45
CA ALA A 205 -16.30 36.78 34.63
C ALA A 205 -17.78 36.51 34.32
N GLU A 206 -18.44 37.35 33.51
CA GLU A 206 -19.81 37.12 33.02
C GLU A 206 -19.91 35.81 32.23
N ILE A 207 -18.95 35.50 31.34
CA ILE A 207 -18.91 34.23 30.59
C ILE A 207 -18.83 33.03 31.53
N ILE A 208 -17.92 33.09 32.51
CA ILE A 208 -17.71 32.01 33.48
C ILE A 208 -18.97 31.79 34.34
N GLN A 209 -19.73 32.84 34.66
CA GLN A 209 -21.02 32.74 35.34
C GLN A 209 -22.12 32.12 34.46
N GLN A 210 -22.17 32.46 33.18
CA GLN A 210 -23.22 31.98 32.26
C GLN A 210 -23.00 30.56 31.74
N LEU A 211 -21.79 30.01 31.91
CA LEU A 211 -21.40 28.67 31.51
C LEU A 211 -20.95 27.84 32.73
N PRO A 212 -21.90 27.38 33.59
CA PRO A 212 -21.57 26.75 34.87
C PRO A 212 -20.82 25.42 34.74
N ASN A 213 -20.94 24.74 33.58
CA ASN A 213 -20.29 23.45 33.31
C ASN A 213 -18.98 23.59 32.51
N LEU A 214 -18.44 24.80 32.34
CA LEU A 214 -17.25 25.02 31.54
C LEU A 214 -16.00 24.41 32.18
N ASN A 215 -15.40 23.43 31.50
CA ASN A 215 -14.16 22.76 31.92
C ASN A 215 -12.91 23.49 31.43
N VAL A 216 -12.95 24.06 30.23
CA VAL A 216 -11.80 24.67 29.56
C VAL A 216 -12.23 25.99 28.95
N LEU A 217 -11.63 27.08 29.43
CA LEU A 217 -11.74 28.39 28.82
C LEU A 217 -10.37 28.79 28.28
N LYS A 218 -10.26 28.95 26.96
CA LYS A 218 -9.06 29.43 26.29
C LYS A 218 -9.28 30.88 25.87
N THR A 219 -8.54 31.77 26.49
CA THR A 219 -8.52 33.18 26.11
C THR A 219 -7.17 33.80 26.48
N TYR A 220 -6.70 34.74 25.64
CA TYR A 220 -5.54 35.59 25.97
C TYR A 220 -5.93 36.76 26.89
N SER A 221 -7.22 36.92 27.19
CA SER A 221 -7.68 37.91 28.15
C SER A 221 -7.70 37.31 29.55
N PHE A 222 -7.10 38.04 30.47
CA PHE A 222 -6.65 37.67 31.81
C PHE A 222 -7.70 36.95 32.68
N THR A 223 -7.90 35.64 32.49
CA THR A 223 -8.82 34.82 33.32
C THR A 223 -8.52 34.92 34.81
N GLY A 224 -7.25 35.06 35.22
CA GLY A 224 -6.89 35.24 36.62
C GLY A 224 -7.49 36.49 37.27
N HIS A 225 -7.54 37.60 36.54
CA HIS A 225 -8.21 38.81 37.02
C HIS A 225 -9.74 38.64 37.05
N ALA A 226 -10.30 37.86 36.12
CA ALA A 226 -11.74 37.59 36.09
C ALA A 226 -12.16 36.75 37.30
N LEU A 227 -11.36 35.74 37.65
CA LEU A 227 -11.55 34.95 38.86
C LEU A 227 -11.39 35.80 40.12
N LEU A 228 -10.43 36.72 40.16
CA LEU A 228 -10.28 37.68 41.26
C LEU A 228 -11.51 38.59 41.40
N HIS A 229 -12.10 39.03 40.28
CA HIS A 229 -13.33 39.84 40.28
C HIS A 229 -14.54 39.04 40.77
N LEU A 230 -14.67 37.78 40.34
CA LEU A 230 -15.71 36.87 40.80
C LEU A 230 -15.58 36.58 42.29
N PHE A 231 -14.37 36.28 42.75
CA PHE A 231 -14.07 36.05 44.17
C PHE A 231 -14.49 37.24 45.04
N LYS A 232 -14.27 38.48 44.58
CA LYS A 232 -14.72 39.68 45.31
C LYS A 232 -16.24 39.86 45.36
N LYS A 233 -16.99 39.22 44.46
CA LYS A 233 -18.46 39.38 44.31
C LYS A 233 -19.27 38.20 44.87
N ASP A 234 -18.72 36.99 44.83
CA ASP A 234 -19.38 35.76 45.28
C ASP A 234 -18.36 34.74 45.79
N ASP A 235 -18.28 34.61 47.12
CA ASP A 235 -17.35 33.71 47.82
C ASP A 235 -17.67 32.21 47.59
N ASN A 236 -18.85 31.88 47.06
CA ASN A 236 -19.31 30.49 46.85
C ASN A 236 -19.26 30.05 45.40
N PHE A 237 -18.71 30.87 44.51
CA PHE A 237 -18.63 30.58 43.09
C PHE A 237 -17.70 29.39 42.80
N ARG A 238 -18.21 28.33 42.14
CA ARG A 238 -17.47 27.08 41.85
C ARG A 238 -17.61 26.64 40.39
N THR A 239 -17.04 27.39 39.44
CA THR A 239 -16.86 26.88 38.08
C THR A 239 -15.63 25.97 38.02
N LYS A 240 -15.78 24.79 37.42
CA LYS A 240 -14.72 23.77 37.35
C LYS A 240 -13.77 24.03 36.17
N LEU A 241 -12.89 25.02 36.29
CA LEU A 241 -11.84 25.24 35.29
C LEU A 241 -10.70 24.23 35.46
N THR A 242 -10.56 23.32 34.50
CA THR A 242 -9.46 22.34 34.38
C THR A 242 -8.31 22.88 33.53
N TYR A 243 -8.52 23.94 32.76
CA TYR A 243 -7.48 24.66 32.02
C TYR A 243 -7.57 26.15 32.30
N LEU A 244 -6.44 26.80 32.61
CA LEU A 244 -6.35 28.24 32.85
C LEU A 244 -5.21 28.85 32.02
N HIS A 245 -5.47 29.99 31.38
CA HIS A 245 -4.44 30.80 30.73
C HIS A 245 -4.52 32.24 31.23
N THR A 246 -3.45 32.72 31.88
CA THR A 246 -3.37 34.11 32.34
C THR A 246 -2.05 34.77 31.91
N THR A 247 -2.16 36.04 31.58
CA THR A 247 -1.07 36.90 31.10
C THR A 247 -0.37 37.65 32.23
N ASP A 248 -1.07 37.93 33.32
CA ASP A 248 -0.57 38.54 34.56
C ASP A 248 -0.85 37.62 35.74
N CYS A 249 0.15 37.45 36.59
CA CYS A 249 0.10 36.58 37.75
C CYS A 249 0.81 37.29 38.89
N ASP A 250 0.03 37.89 39.79
CA ASP A 250 0.50 38.36 41.09
C ASP A 250 0.01 37.40 42.20
N VAL A 251 0.40 37.67 43.44
CA VAL A 251 0.04 36.83 44.59
C VAL A 251 -1.48 36.82 44.85
N ASN A 252 -2.19 37.91 44.55
CA ASN A 252 -3.63 38.02 44.78
C ASN A 252 -4.42 37.17 43.79
N ILE A 253 -4.00 37.17 42.52
CA ILE A 253 -4.57 36.34 41.45
C ILE A 253 -4.33 34.86 41.75
N LEU A 254 -3.14 34.51 42.25
CA LEU A 254 -2.84 33.13 42.65
C LEU A 254 -3.78 32.65 43.76
N ASN A 255 -3.97 33.46 44.81
CA ASN A 255 -4.89 33.11 45.90
C ASN A 255 -6.33 32.92 45.36
N ALA A 256 -6.79 33.82 44.49
CA ALA A 256 -8.09 33.68 43.83
C ALA A 256 -8.20 32.38 43.02
N ILE A 257 -7.17 32.00 42.26
CA ILE A 257 -7.14 30.74 41.48
C ILE A 257 -7.22 29.52 42.40
N THR A 258 -6.39 29.47 43.44
CA THR A 258 -6.35 28.32 44.38
C THR A 258 -7.69 28.08 45.07
N TRP A 259 -8.45 29.16 45.32
CA TRP A 259 -9.75 29.09 45.99
C TRP A 259 -10.90 28.78 45.02
N THR A 260 -10.92 29.44 43.85
CA THR A 260 -12.04 29.35 42.89
C THR A 260 -11.92 28.19 41.92
N ALA A 261 -10.71 27.67 41.67
CA ALA A 261 -10.44 26.58 40.73
C ALA A 261 -9.62 25.43 41.37
N PRO A 262 -10.18 24.70 42.35
CA PRO A 262 -9.46 23.64 43.08
C PRO A 262 -9.12 22.40 42.23
N PHE A 263 -9.71 22.27 41.03
CA PHE A 263 -9.49 21.15 40.10
C PHE A 263 -8.70 21.57 38.85
N LEU A 264 -7.88 22.61 38.96
CA LEU A 264 -7.05 23.07 37.86
C LEU A 264 -5.99 22.02 37.51
N ASP A 265 -6.11 21.46 36.30
CA ASP A 265 -5.30 20.35 35.79
C ASP A 265 -4.17 20.84 34.88
N ASN A 266 -4.47 21.85 34.06
CA ASN A 266 -3.56 22.42 33.08
C ASN A 266 -3.50 23.93 33.25
N ALA A 267 -2.31 24.51 33.35
CA ALA A 267 -2.19 25.96 33.50
C ALA A 267 -1.11 26.55 32.60
N HIS A 268 -1.40 27.70 32.01
CA HIS A 268 -0.46 28.50 31.24
C HIS A 268 -0.35 29.90 31.85
N PHE A 269 0.82 30.23 32.39
CA PHE A 269 1.14 31.53 32.96
C PHE A 269 2.20 32.24 32.10
N ASN A 270 1.89 33.42 31.55
CA ASN A 270 2.84 34.14 30.70
C ASN A 270 3.88 34.98 31.47
N CYS A 271 3.53 35.52 32.64
CA CYS A 271 4.41 36.36 33.47
C CYS A 271 4.16 36.13 34.97
N PRO A 272 4.76 35.10 35.60
CA PRO A 272 4.79 35.04 37.05
C PRO A 272 5.74 36.13 37.59
N GLN A 273 5.23 37.00 38.47
CA GLN A 273 6.07 37.83 39.32
C GLN A 273 6.84 36.95 40.34
N GLU A 274 7.86 37.50 41.01
CA GLU A 274 8.55 36.80 42.10
C GLU A 274 7.53 36.26 43.13
N ARG A 275 7.79 35.07 43.68
CA ARG A 275 6.95 34.34 44.67
C ARG A 275 5.65 33.71 44.16
N VAL A 276 5.29 33.91 42.90
CA VAL A 276 4.08 33.29 42.32
C VAL A 276 4.33 31.81 42.01
N VAL A 277 5.52 31.48 41.51
CA VAL A 277 5.90 30.10 41.15
C VAL A 277 5.89 29.19 42.38
N SER A 278 6.38 29.66 43.53
CA SER A 278 6.32 28.90 44.79
C SER A 278 4.91 28.62 45.27
N GLY A 279 3.98 29.54 45.07
CA GLY A 279 2.60 29.37 45.52
C GLY A 279 1.76 28.47 44.60
N LEU A 280 2.18 28.21 43.35
CA LEU A 280 1.56 27.19 42.49
C LEU A 280 1.60 25.79 43.12
N GLY A 281 2.52 25.53 44.05
CA GLY A 281 2.59 24.26 44.79
C GLY A 281 1.37 23.96 45.65
N GLN A 282 0.51 24.95 45.89
CA GLN A 282 -0.75 24.78 46.61
C GLN A 282 -1.83 24.10 45.75
N ILE A 283 -1.63 24.02 44.43
CA ILE A 283 -2.56 23.39 43.47
C ILE A 283 -2.27 21.89 43.39
N LYS A 284 -3.07 21.09 44.08
CA LYS A 284 -2.83 19.64 44.31
C LYS A 284 -3.05 18.70 43.12
N HIS A 285 -3.50 19.21 41.96
CA HIS A 285 -3.90 18.40 40.81
C HIS A 285 -3.36 18.91 39.47
N LEU A 286 -2.28 19.69 39.49
CA LEU A 286 -1.71 20.28 38.29
C LEU A 286 -0.84 19.25 37.53
N HIS A 287 -1.35 18.66 36.44
CA HIS A 287 -0.59 17.73 35.60
C HIS A 287 0.17 18.40 34.45
N ALA A 288 -0.30 19.55 33.96
CA ALA A 288 0.41 20.30 32.92
C ALA A 288 0.64 21.75 33.31
N LEU A 289 1.89 22.20 33.17
CA LEU A 289 2.27 23.58 33.45
C LEU A 289 3.06 24.17 32.29
N LYS A 290 2.60 25.32 31.81
CA LYS A 290 3.34 26.16 30.87
C LYS A 290 3.68 27.50 31.52
N LEU A 291 4.97 27.83 31.59
CA LEU A 291 5.49 29.09 32.10
C LEU A 291 6.23 29.81 30.98
N THR A 292 5.85 31.05 30.66
CA THR A 292 6.49 31.82 29.58
C THR A 292 7.58 32.80 30.07
N ARG A 293 7.66 33.03 31.38
CA ARG A 293 8.73 33.77 32.07
C ARG A 293 8.86 33.20 33.49
N GLY A 294 9.99 33.39 34.16
CA GLY A 294 10.15 32.98 35.57
C GLY A 294 11.61 33.05 36.06
N ASN A 295 11.79 33.06 37.37
CA ASN A 295 13.10 32.92 38.02
C ASN A 295 13.48 31.43 38.12
N ASN A 296 14.68 31.07 37.69
CA ASN A 296 15.17 29.68 37.66
C ASN A 296 15.24 29.06 39.07
N ASP A 297 15.62 29.83 40.10
CA ASP A 297 15.74 29.32 41.47
C ASP A 297 14.37 29.02 42.09
N GLU A 298 13.39 29.89 41.87
CA GLU A 298 12.01 29.67 42.30
C GLU A 298 11.37 28.50 41.55
N LEU A 299 11.64 28.40 40.25
CA LEU A 299 11.18 27.29 39.42
C LEU A 299 11.74 25.97 39.92
N ARG A 300 13.04 25.90 40.21
CA ARG A 300 13.66 24.70 40.79
C ARG A 300 13.00 24.33 42.11
N ASN A 301 12.87 25.28 43.04
CA ASN A 301 12.28 25.03 44.35
C ASN A 301 10.84 24.53 44.25
N PHE A 302 10.03 25.12 43.38
CA PHE A 302 8.66 24.65 43.10
C PHE A 302 8.64 23.24 42.51
N LEU A 303 9.44 22.97 41.48
CA LEU A 303 9.47 21.66 40.82
C LEU A 303 9.93 20.56 41.79
N CYS A 304 10.91 20.83 42.65
CA CYS A 304 11.38 19.87 43.66
C CYS A 304 10.38 19.66 44.81
N ALA A 305 9.64 20.69 45.20
CA ALA A 305 8.65 20.60 46.27
C ALA A 305 7.32 19.97 45.80
N SER A 306 6.86 20.33 44.60
CA SER A 306 5.48 20.10 44.15
C SER A 306 5.37 19.53 42.73
N GLY A 307 6.47 19.41 41.97
CA GLY A 307 6.46 18.99 40.57
C GLY A 307 6.33 17.47 40.32
N LYS A 308 6.13 16.67 41.37
CA LYS A 308 6.02 15.19 41.26
C LYS A 308 4.78 14.72 40.50
N GLN A 309 3.75 15.55 40.38
CA GLN A 309 2.50 15.23 39.67
C GLN A 309 2.46 15.79 38.25
N LEU A 310 3.47 16.57 37.85
CA LEU A 310 3.54 17.14 36.50
C LEU A 310 3.90 16.05 35.50
N HIS A 311 3.10 15.92 34.44
CA HIS A 311 3.35 15.05 33.29
C HIS A 311 3.85 15.84 32.07
N VAL A 312 3.43 17.10 31.96
CA VAL A 312 3.79 17.98 30.85
C VAL A 312 4.31 19.30 31.42
N LEU A 313 5.54 19.66 31.08
CA LEU A 313 6.14 20.92 31.50
C LEU A 313 6.60 21.69 30.27
N LYS A 314 6.19 22.95 30.14
CA LYS A 314 6.60 23.83 29.05
C LYS A 314 7.18 25.10 29.64
N LEU A 315 8.46 25.32 29.44
CA LEU A 315 9.18 26.49 29.92
C LEU A 315 9.59 27.32 28.72
N ASN A 316 9.22 28.59 28.67
CA ASN A 316 9.82 29.54 27.75
C ASN A 316 10.55 30.54 28.63
N ASN A 317 11.88 30.61 28.52
CA ASN A 317 12.69 31.50 29.32
C ASN A 317 13.37 32.51 28.39
N SER A 318 13.15 33.80 28.66
CA SER A 318 13.64 34.90 27.85
C SER A 318 14.81 35.68 28.48
N ARG A 319 15.40 35.22 29.60
CA ARG A 319 16.50 35.95 30.27
C ARG A 319 17.69 35.05 30.62
N ASN A 320 18.70 35.08 29.75
CA ASN A 320 20.16 34.96 29.98
C ASN A 320 20.72 34.08 31.12
N SER A 321 20.00 33.05 31.56
CA SER A 321 20.44 32.11 32.58
C SER A 321 20.16 30.70 32.09
N SER A 322 21.22 29.91 31.87
CA SER A 322 21.11 28.51 31.47
C SER A 322 20.40 27.73 32.57
N ILE A 323 19.26 27.11 32.24
CA ILE A 323 18.57 26.19 33.14
C ILE A 323 19.33 24.85 33.11
N ASP A 324 19.80 24.38 34.25
CA ASP A 324 20.36 23.02 34.36
C ASP A 324 19.22 21.99 34.38
N LEU A 325 18.96 21.40 33.21
CA LEU A 325 17.91 20.40 33.02
C LEU A 325 18.20 19.09 33.77
N SER A 326 19.48 18.79 34.07
CA SER A 326 19.86 17.55 34.75
C SER A 326 19.40 17.53 36.21
N GLU A 327 19.51 18.66 36.90
CA GLU A 327 18.95 18.85 38.25
C GLU A 327 17.42 18.84 38.24
N LEU A 328 16.78 19.48 37.25
CA LEU A 328 15.32 19.56 37.15
C LEU A 328 14.65 18.21 36.90
N CYS A 329 15.28 17.34 36.10
CA CYS A 329 14.75 15.99 35.84
C CYS A 329 14.64 15.14 37.11
N GLY A 330 15.51 15.34 38.10
CA GLY A 330 15.45 14.65 39.39
C GLY A 330 14.23 15.05 40.23
N CYS A 331 13.74 16.28 40.04
CA CYS A 331 12.64 16.84 40.80
C CYS A 331 11.25 16.53 40.21
N THR A 332 11.18 16.22 38.91
CA THR A 332 9.93 15.95 38.20
C THR A 332 9.93 14.55 37.54
N PRO A 333 9.93 13.46 38.33
CA PRO A 333 10.12 12.11 37.81
C PRO A 333 9.03 11.61 36.85
N GLU A 334 7.84 12.20 36.92
CA GLU A 334 6.64 11.82 36.15
C GLU A 334 6.46 12.63 34.84
N VAL A 335 7.33 13.62 34.58
CA VAL A 335 7.24 14.44 33.36
C VAL A 335 7.64 13.61 32.14
N THR A 336 6.68 13.37 31.26
CA THR A 336 6.84 12.65 29.98
C THR A 336 7.08 13.58 28.79
N ALA A 337 6.77 14.87 28.92
CA ALA A 337 6.95 15.86 27.86
C ALA A 337 7.49 17.19 28.44
N LEU A 338 8.68 17.60 27.98
CA LEU A 338 9.32 18.85 28.38
C LEU A 338 9.60 19.73 27.14
N GLU A 339 9.06 20.94 27.10
CA GLU A 339 9.35 21.89 26.02
C GLU A 339 10.07 23.09 26.62
N CYS A 340 11.33 23.33 26.23
CA CYS A 340 12.10 24.47 26.72
C CYS A 340 12.45 25.41 25.55
N PHE A 341 11.99 26.66 25.62
CA PHE A 341 12.36 27.71 24.66
C PHE A 341 13.34 28.67 25.31
N GLN A 342 14.47 28.92 24.64
CA GLN A 342 15.42 29.96 25.03
C GLN A 342 15.49 31.00 23.92
N VAL A 343 15.10 32.25 24.23
CA VAL A 343 15.25 33.37 23.29
C VAL A 343 16.58 34.06 23.58
N GLY A 344 17.64 33.65 22.85
CA GLY A 344 18.89 34.38 22.80
C GLY A 344 18.79 35.59 21.87
N LEU A 345 19.54 36.66 22.15
CA LEU A 345 19.72 37.80 21.24
C LEU A 345 20.34 37.30 19.91
N GLY A 346 19.51 36.95 18.92
CA GLY A 346 19.95 36.72 17.54
C GLY A 346 19.50 35.43 16.85
N ASN A 347 18.99 34.41 17.56
CA ASN A 347 18.46 33.19 16.93
C ASN A 347 17.35 32.58 17.79
N SER A 348 16.11 32.61 17.32
CA SER A 348 14.99 31.91 17.95
C SER A 348 14.98 30.44 17.52
N GLY A 349 15.77 29.60 18.20
CA GLY A 349 15.71 28.15 18.04
C GLY A 349 14.56 27.56 18.87
N LYS A 350 13.66 26.81 18.25
CA LYS A 350 12.71 25.94 18.96
C LYS A 350 13.41 24.59 19.23
N GLU A 351 13.78 24.30 20.47
CA GLU A 351 14.29 22.97 20.83
C GLU A 351 13.19 22.14 21.51
N TRP A 352 12.86 21.00 20.90
CA TRP A 352 11.93 20.02 21.46
C TRP A 352 12.73 18.95 22.21
N TRP A 353 12.55 18.87 23.53
CA TRP A 353 13.10 17.78 24.33
C TRP A 353 11.97 16.84 24.71
N LEU A 354 11.65 15.87 23.85
CA LEU A 354 10.94 14.71 24.38
C LEU A 354 11.85 14.11 25.45
N LEU A 355 11.42 14.13 26.73
CA LEU A 355 12.02 13.35 27.81
C LEU A 355 11.73 11.87 27.51
N ASN A 356 12.31 11.42 26.41
CA ASN A 356 12.28 10.05 25.98
C ASN A 356 13.22 9.34 26.92
N ARG A 357 12.69 8.56 27.88
CA ARG A 357 13.46 7.52 28.58
C ARG A 357 13.86 6.41 27.63
N SER A 358 14.51 6.77 26.55
CA SER A 358 15.17 5.88 25.65
C SER A 358 16.30 6.68 25.03
N ASN A 359 17.52 6.32 25.42
CA ASN A 359 18.62 6.30 24.48
C ASN A 359 18.16 5.43 23.30
N VAL A 360 17.37 6.00 22.38
CA VAL A 360 16.99 5.35 21.13
C VAL A 360 18.24 5.41 20.28
N THR A 361 19.10 4.43 20.45
CA THR A 361 19.87 3.90 19.34
C THR A 361 18.83 3.34 18.36
N THR A 362 18.76 3.87 17.14
CA THR A 362 17.83 3.36 16.14
C THR A 362 18.10 1.86 15.97
N PRO A 363 17.08 0.99 16.11
CA PRO A 363 17.28 -0.46 16.03
C PRO A 363 17.97 -0.80 14.72
N ILE A 364 19.04 -1.58 14.83
CA ILE A 364 19.79 -2.05 13.67
C ILE A 364 18.84 -2.89 12.81
N ARG A 365 18.85 -2.65 11.51
CA ARG A 365 17.94 -3.34 10.58
C ARG A 365 18.50 -4.70 10.22
N ASN A 366 17.63 -5.70 10.15
CA ASN A 366 17.95 -6.98 9.55
C ASN A 366 18.33 -6.79 8.08
N ILE A 367 19.31 -7.56 7.62
CA ILE A 367 19.85 -7.48 6.27
C ILE A 367 19.56 -8.79 5.56
N THR A 368 19.14 -8.70 4.30
CA THR A 368 19.01 -9.87 3.44
C THR A 368 19.83 -9.63 2.18
N THR A 369 20.78 -10.51 1.89
CA THR A 369 21.65 -10.39 0.72
C THR A 369 21.85 -11.74 0.04
N VAL A 370 22.33 -11.73 -1.21
CA VAL A 370 22.64 -12.96 -1.95
C VAL A 370 24.06 -13.42 -1.62
N SER A 371 24.28 -14.73 -1.51
CA SER A 371 25.60 -15.32 -1.31
C SER A 371 26.61 -14.78 -2.34
N GLY A 372 27.79 -14.38 -1.88
CA GLY A 372 28.85 -13.74 -2.66
C GLY A 372 28.79 -12.22 -2.74
N ARG A 373 27.68 -11.58 -2.32
CA ARG A 373 27.59 -10.11 -2.17
C ARG A 373 28.10 -9.66 -0.80
N ASP A 374 28.26 -8.35 -0.62
CA ASP A 374 28.63 -7.78 0.66
C ASP A 374 27.38 -7.49 1.51
N ALA A 375 27.49 -7.62 2.83
CA ALA A 375 26.49 -7.18 3.81
C ALA A 375 27.06 -6.06 4.68
N VAL A 376 26.23 -5.08 5.05
CA VAL A 376 26.67 -3.87 5.76
C VAL A 376 25.66 -3.48 6.85
N PHE A 377 26.03 -3.73 8.11
CA PHE A 377 25.26 -3.30 9.27
C PHE A 377 25.68 -1.92 9.73
N ASN A 378 24.70 -1.05 10.02
CA ASN A 378 24.93 0.27 10.56
C ASN A 378 24.37 0.35 11.98
N CYS A 379 25.23 0.66 12.94
CA CYS A 379 24.87 0.90 14.33
C CYS A 379 25.06 2.38 14.67
N VAL A 380 23.96 3.06 14.97
CA VAL A 380 23.97 4.49 15.32
C VAL A 380 23.95 4.64 16.84
N VAL A 381 24.94 5.35 17.38
CA VAL A 381 25.12 5.61 18.80
C VAL A 381 24.92 7.10 19.07
N ASN A 382 23.71 7.48 19.47
CA ASN A 382 23.39 8.84 19.91
C ASN A 382 23.82 9.01 21.38
N SER A 383 25.03 9.54 21.60
CA SER A 383 25.47 9.95 22.94
C SER A 383 25.36 11.47 23.07
N THR A 384 24.67 11.94 24.10
CA THR A 384 24.64 13.36 24.48
C THR A 384 25.94 13.83 25.16
N ASP A 385 26.85 12.90 25.44
CA ASP A 385 28.08 13.14 26.18
C ASP A 385 29.21 13.49 25.20
N ARG A 386 29.38 14.80 24.90
CA ARG A 386 30.38 15.33 23.94
C ARG A 386 31.84 14.95 24.25
N TYR A 387 32.11 14.31 25.39
CA TYR A 387 33.46 14.03 25.89
C TYR A 387 33.78 12.54 26.12
N LYS A 388 32.88 11.60 25.79
CA LYS A 388 33.16 10.15 25.82
C LYS A 388 32.93 9.50 24.45
N VAL A 389 34.02 9.09 23.80
CA VAL A 389 33.94 8.22 22.61
C VAL A 389 33.51 6.83 23.08
N ASN A 390 32.21 6.54 23.03
CA ASN A 390 31.72 5.19 23.29
C ASN A 390 32.21 4.28 22.16
N LYS A 391 33.20 3.44 22.45
CA LYS A 391 33.66 2.40 21.51
C LYS A 391 32.56 1.35 21.37
N VAL A 392 32.25 0.97 20.13
CA VAL A 392 31.32 -0.11 19.80
C VAL A 392 32.07 -1.41 19.64
N ALA A 393 31.54 -2.49 20.20
CA ALA A 393 31.96 -3.85 19.87
C ALA A 393 30.93 -4.50 18.94
N TRP A 394 31.40 -5.15 17.88
CA TRP A 394 30.57 -6.04 17.08
C TRP A 394 30.80 -7.47 17.54
N VAL A 395 29.73 -8.17 17.87
CA VAL A 395 29.77 -9.53 18.42
C VAL A 395 28.82 -10.42 17.62
N ARG A 396 29.18 -11.67 17.37
CA ARG A 396 28.25 -12.65 16.81
C ARG A 396 27.36 -13.19 17.93
N ALA A 397 26.04 -13.08 17.79
CA ALA A 397 25.11 -13.38 18.89
C ALA A 397 25.12 -14.87 19.30
N GLU A 398 25.26 -15.76 18.31
CA GLU A 398 25.13 -17.21 18.47
C GLU A 398 26.22 -17.83 19.35
N ASP A 399 27.47 -17.38 19.20
CA ASP A 399 28.64 -17.93 19.90
C ASP A 399 29.37 -16.89 20.76
N GLN A 400 28.84 -15.67 20.85
CA GLN A 400 29.44 -14.54 21.57
C GLN A 400 30.86 -14.18 21.09
N THR A 401 31.22 -14.54 19.85
CA THR A 401 32.53 -14.21 19.30
C THR A 401 32.65 -12.72 19.02
N ILE A 402 33.66 -12.08 19.63
CA ILE A 402 33.97 -10.67 19.37
C ILE A 402 34.60 -10.53 17.99
N LEU A 403 33.92 -9.82 17.10
CA LEU A 403 34.38 -9.54 15.74
C LEU A 403 35.30 -8.33 15.70
N SER A 404 34.94 -7.27 16.43
CA SER A 404 35.73 -6.04 16.53
C SER A 404 35.49 -5.30 17.83
N ILE A 405 36.44 -4.41 18.18
CA ILE A 405 36.28 -3.40 19.23
C ILE A 405 36.74 -2.06 18.65
N GLY A 406 35.81 -1.11 18.54
CA GLY A 406 35.97 0.06 17.70
C GLY A 406 36.20 -0.34 16.24
N THR A 407 37.13 0.34 15.57
CA THR A 407 37.54 0.03 14.19
C THR A 407 38.54 -1.14 14.10
N LYS A 408 39.01 -1.67 15.23
CA LYS A 408 39.96 -2.78 15.25
C LYS A 408 39.21 -4.12 15.15
N VAL A 409 39.40 -4.82 14.03
CA VAL A 409 38.91 -6.19 13.83
C VAL A 409 39.79 -7.17 14.63
N VAL A 410 39.16 -8.06 15.39
CA VAL A 410 39.82 -9.04 16.29
C VAL A 410 39.68 -10.47 15.77
N THR A 411 38.66 -10.75 14.97
CA THR A 411 38.45 -12.06 14.35
C THR A 411 39.50 -12.37 13.26
N HIS A 412 39.81 -13.67 13.08
CA HIS A 412 40.67 -14.18 12.00
C HIS A 412 39.97 -14.20 10.62
N ASN A 413 38.69 -13.85 10.56
CA ASN A 413 37.95 -13.83 9.31
C ASN A 413 38.29 -12.57 8.49
N ASN A 414 39.17 -12.71 7.50
CA ASN A 414 39.64 -11.63 6.61
C ASN A 414 38.54 -10.94 5.77
N ARG A 415 37.29 -11.42 5.82
CA ARG A 415 36.14 -10.81 5.14
C ARG A 415 35.42 -9.78 6.00
N ILE A 416 35.72 -9.69 7.29
CA ILE A 416 35.10 -8.75 8.22
C ILE A 416 35.89 -7.45 8.26
N PHE A 417 35.19 -6.34 8.03
CA PHE A 417 35.74 -4.99 8.06
C PHE A 417 34.85 -4.11 8.92
N VAL A 418 35.45 -3.23 9.71
CA VAL A 418 34.71 -2.28 10.53
C VAL A 418 35.24 -0.87 10.28
N SER A 419 34.33 0.05 10.00
CA SER A 419 34.63 1.44 9.75
C SER A 419 33.65 2.34 10.48
N GLN A 420 34.02 3.60 10.64
CA GLN A 420 33.17 4.64 11.19
C GLN A 420 32.88 5.63 10.06
N GLU A 421 31.60 5.79 9.70
CA GLU A 421 31.17 6.70 8.62
C GLU A 421 31.10 8.15 9.12
N ASP A 422 30.58 8.32 10.35
CA ASP A 422 30.48 9.58 11.07
C ASP A 422 30.69 9.33 12.59
N PRO A 423 30.84 10.36 13.44
CA PRO A 423 31.11 10.18 14.87
C PRO A 423 30.11 9.31 15.65
N TYR A 424 28.93 9.07 15.10
CA TYR A 424 27.82 8.34 15.71
C TYR A 424 27.53 6.99 15.03
N THR A 425 27.92 6.80 13.76
CA THR A 425 27.60 5.60 12.97
C THR A 425 28.78 4.64 12.81
N TRP A 426 28.64 3.45 13.39
CA TRP A 426 29.58 2.34 13.29
C TRP A 426 29.10 1.31 12.27
N GLN A 427 29.95 0.97 11.32
CA GLN A 427 29.60 0.09 10.21
C GLN A 427 30.37 -1.23 10.27
N LEU A 428 29.65 -2.35 10.28
CA LEU A 428 30.21 -3.70 10.09
C LEU A 428 29.93 -4.16 8.66
N ARG A 429 30.99 -4.35 7.88
CA ARG A 429 30.92 -4.88 6.52
C ARG A 429 31.47 -6.31 6.48
N ILE A 430 30.69 -7.24 5.95
CA ILE A 430 31.10 -8.61 5.65
C ILE A 430 31.20 -8.74 4.13
N LYS A 431 32.41 -8.91 3.61
CA LYS A 431 32.64 -9.10 2.17
C LYS A 431 32.36 -10.54 1.74
N GLN A 432 31.86 -10.71 0.51
CA GLN A 432 31.62 -12.03 -0.10
C GLN A 432 30.92 -12.99 0.86
N VAL A 433 29.72 -12.62 1.29
CA VAL A 433 28.92 -13.33 2.29
C VAL A 433 28.72 -14.79 1.89
N LYS A 434 28.92 -15.69 2.85
CA LYS A 434 28.70 -17.13 2.74
C LYS A 434 27.48 -17.54 3.56
N VAL A 435 26.93 -18.72 3.26
CA VAL A 435 25.78 -19.28 4.02
C VAL A 435 26.11 -19.41 5.53
N SER A 436 27.37 -19.69 5.87
CA SER A 436 27.85 -19.77 7.26
C SER A 436 27.84 -18.45 8.03
N ASP A 437 27.73 -17.31 7.33
CA ASP A 437 27.64 -15.98 7.95
C ASP A 437 26.20 -15.61 8.33
N ARG A 438 25.21 -16.42 7.94
CA ARG A 438 23.83 -16.26 8.40
C ARG A 438 23.79 -16.33 9.92
N GLY A 439 23.03 -15.42 10.53
CA GLY A 439 22.90 -15.35 11.97
C GLY A 439 22.71 -13.91 12.45
N CYS A 440 22.60 -13.74 13.76
CA CYS A 440 22.40 -12.44 14.38
C CYS A 440 23.73 -11.86 14.89
N TYR A 441 23.87 -10.55 14.72
CA TYR A 441 25.04 -9.77 15.06
C TYR A 441 24.61 -8.70 16.05
N LEU A 442 25.42 -8.54 17.09
CA LEU A 442 25.21 -7.61 18.18
C LEU A 442 26.13 -6.40 17.99
N CYS A 443 25.58 -5.21 18.16
CA CYS A 443 26.31 -3.99 18.39
C CYS A 443 26.22 -3.65 19.86
N GLU A 444 27.35 -3.68 20.57
CA GLU A 444 27.44 -3.43 21.99
C GLU A 444 28.15 -2.12 22.26
N VAL A 445 27.54 -1.28 23.09
CA VAL A 445 28.05 0.03 23.49
C VAL A 445 28.40 0.00 24.96
N ASN A 446 29.65 0.34 25.28
CA ASN A 446 30.12 0.42 26.65
C ASN A 446 29.67 1.72 27.32
N THR A 447 28.47 1.71 27.92
CA THR A 447 27.91 2.78 28.76
C THR A 447 27.88 2.36 30.25
N SER A 448 27.44 3.23 31.17
CA SER A 448 27.34 2.91 32.61
C SER A 448 26.48 1.66 32.92
N ALA A 449 25.54 1.33 32.04
CA ALA A 449 25.01 -0.02 31.85
C ALA A 449 25.25 -0.42 30.39
N MET A 450 25.77 -1.62 30.12
CA MET A 450 26.03 -2.08 28.75
C MET A 450 24.73 -2.09 27.93
N ARG A 451 24.77 -1.54 26.72
CA ARG A 451 23.61 -1.51 25.81
C ARG A 451 23.92 -2.31 24.55
N THR A 452 22.99 -3.18 24.18
CA THR A 452 23.15 -4.11 23.06
C THR A 452 22.00 -3.95 22.07
N GLN A 453 22.32 -3.94 20.79
CA GLN A 453 21.34 -4.01 19.70
C GLN A 453 21.64 -5.21 18.83
N GLU A 454 20.60 -5.90 18.38
CA GLU A 454 20.70 -7.09 17.55
C GLU A 454 20.12 -6.84 16.15
N ALA A 455 20.80 -7.37 15.13
CA ALA A 455 20.22 -7.52 13.81
C ALA A 455 20.70 -8.81 13.14
N CYS A 456 19.85 -9.42 12.34
CA CYS A 456 20.13 -10.70 11.71
C CYS A 456 20.42 -10.55 10.21
N LEU A 457 21.41 -11.31 9.74
CA LEU A 457 21.76 -11.48 8.33
C LEU A 457 21.07 -12.74 7.81
N ASP A 458 20.16 -12.58 6.85
CA ASP A 458 19.68 -13.68 6.01
C ASP A 458 20.46 -13.72 4.69
N VAL A 459 20.84 -14.93 4.28
CA VAL A 459 21.67 -15.17 3.10
C VAL A 459 20.88 -15.96 2.08
N LYS A 460 20.48 -15.30 1.01
CA LYS A 460 19.79 -15.88 -0.14
C LYS A 460 20.78 -16.63 -1.03
N VAL A 461 20.39 -17.81 -1.48
CA VAL A 461 21.16 -18.69 -2.36
C VAL A 461 20.32 -18.97 -3.61
N PRO A 462 20.81 -18.67 -4.82
CA PRO A 462 20.11 -19.01 -6.06
C PRO A 462 19.77 -20.51 -6.14
N PRO A 463 18.75 -20.88 -6.92
CA PRO A 463 18.38 -22.27 -7.09
C PRO A 463 19.46 -23.01 -7.88
N ASP A 464 19.72 -24.27 -7.51
CA ASP A 464 20.58 -25.19 -8.23
C ASP A 464 19.91 -26.56 -8.33
N ILE A 465 19.94 -27.19 -9.51
CA ILE A 465 19.29 -28.48 -9.74
C ILE A 465 20.24 -29.59 -9.34
N LEU A 466 19.79 -30.43 -8.41
CA LEU A 466 20.53 -31.58 -7.92
C LEU A 466 20.48 -32.67 -8.99
N ASN A 467 21.53 -32.75 -9.82
CA ASN A 467 21.56 -33.62 -10.99
C ASN A 467 21.35 -35.10 -10.66
N ASN A 468 21.92 -35.59 -9.56
CA ASN A 468 21.82 -36.98 -9.12
C ASN A 468 20.43 -37.35 -8.60
N ASP A 469 19.67 -36.36 -8.12
CA ASP A 469 18.32 -36.54 -7.57
C ASP A 469 17.22 -36.16 -8.59
N THR A 470 17.60 -35.79 -9.80
CA THR A 470 16.70 -35.39 -10.89
C THR A 470 16.79 -36.41 -12.00
N SER A 471 15.64 -36.90 -12.48
CA SER A 471 15.59 -37.94 -13.51
C SER A 471 16.37 -37.52 -14.77
N GLY A 472 17.13 -38.45 -15.34
CA GLY A 472 17.59 -38.36 -16.72
C GLY A 472 16.48 -38.73 -17.70
N ASP A 473 16.82 -38.93 -18.97
CA ASP A 473 15.86 -39.41 -19.96
C ASP A 473 15.31 -40.78 -19.56
N ILE A 474 13.99 -40.95 -19.68
CA ILE A 474 13.30 -42.19 -19.32
C ILE A 474 12.58 -42.79 -20.52
N SER A 475 12.51 -44.12 -20.58
CA SER A 475 11.78 -44.85 -21.59
C SER A 475 10.81 -45.83 -20.93
N THR A 476 9.57 -45.86 -21.38
CA THR A 476 8.50 -46.72 -20.83
C THR A 476 7.64 -47.29 -21.96
N LEU A 477 6.93 -48.38 -21.70
CA LEU A 477 5.92 -48.90 -22.62
C LEU A 477 4.62 -48.07 -22.55
N GLU A 478 3.90 -47.97 -23.65
CA GLU A 478 2.56 -47.39 -23.67
C GLU A 478 1.61 -48.18 -22.75
N GLY A 479 0.85 -47.46 -21.93
CA GLY A 479 -0.03 -48.05 -20.91
C GLY A 479 0.62 -48.28 -19.54
N GLU A 480 1.95 -48.17 -19.41
CA GLU A 480 2.65 -48.23 -18.12
C GLU A 480 2.70 -46.87 -17.41
N ASN A 481 3.12 -46.86 -16.15
CA ASN A 481 3.28 -45.62 -15.39
C ASN A 481 4.70 -45.05 -15.55
N ALA A 482 4.82 -43.73 -15.62
CA ALA A 482 6.10 -43.03 -15.63
C ALA A 482 6.09 -41.87 -14.62
N THR A 483 7.25 -41.49 -14.08
CA THR A 483 7.37 -40.32 -13.22
C THR A 483 8.70 -39.62 -13.47
N LEU A 484 8.64 -38.33 -13.77
CA LEU A 484 9.79 -37.45 -13.88
C LEU A 484 10.02 -36.77 -12.53
N TRP A 485 11.26 -36.76 -12.05
CA TRP A 485 11.64 -36.22 -10.74
C TRP A 485 12.59 -35.05 -10.95
N CYS A 486 12.37 -33.94 -10.26
CA CYS A 486 13.28 -32.81 -10.27
C CYS A 486 13.39 -32.21 -8.88
N LYS A 487 14.62 -32.19 -8.37
CA LYS A 487 14.97 -31.69 -7.05
C LYS A 487 15.99 -30.58 -7.19
N ALA A 488 15.76 -29.50 -6.47
CA ALA A 488 16.62 -28.34 -6.49
C ALA A 488 16.93 -27.88 -5.06
N SER A 489 18.14 -27.40 -4.86
CA SER A 489 18.60 -26.74 -3.64
C SER A 489 18.61 -25.22 -3.82
N GLY A 490 18.52 -24.47 -2.73
CA GLY A 490 18.54 -23.01 -2.75
C GLY A 490 17.92 -22.46 -1.46
N HIS A 491 18.12 -21.18 -1.19
CA HIS A 491 17.48 -20.49 -0.07
C HIS A 491 16.91 -19.14 -0.51
N PRO A 492 15.59 -18.91 -0.42
CA PRO A 492 14.57 -19.84 0.09
C PRO A 492 14.45 -21.14 -0.72
N PRO A 493 13.78 -22.19 -0.19
CA PRO A 493 13.60 -23.45 -0.92
C PRO A 493 12.97 -23.22 -2.32
N PRO A 494 13.59 -23.72 -3.41
CA PRO A 494 13.08 -23.51 -4.76
C PRO A 494 11.76 -24.23 -5.03
N ARG A 495 10.90 -23.57 -5.81
CA ARG A 495 9.68 -24.15 -6.37
C ARG A 495 10.00 -24.73 -7.74
N VAL A 496 9.52 -25.94 -8.01
CA VAL A 496 9.71 -26.63 -9.29
C VAL A 496 8.45 -26.51 -10.15
N LEU A 497 8.65 -26.15 -11.42
CA LEU A 497 7.64 -26.08 -12.46
C LEU A 497 8.09 -26.88 -13.67
N TRP A 498 7.21 -27.74 -14.16
CA TRP A 498 7.39 -28.50 -15.39
C TRP A 498 6.66 -27.82 -16.54
N LYS A 499 7.30 -27.78 -17.70
CA LYS A 499 6.70 -27.39 -18.97
C LYS A 499 7.19 -28.28 -20.09
N GLN A 500 6.41 -28.44 -21.15
CA GLN A 500 6.91 -29.05 -22.38
C GLN A 500 7.79 -28.03 -23.10
N GLU A 501 8.90 -28.47 -23.67
CA GLU A 501 9.90 -27.57 -24.25
C GLU A 501 9.46 -26.93 -25.57
N ASP A 502 8.65 -27.64 -26.33
CA ASP A 502 8.05 -27.19 -27.58
C ASP A 502 6.85 -26.24 -27.36
N GLY A 503 6.50 -25.95 -26.10
CA GLY A 503 5.39 -25.07 -25.73
C GLY A 503 4.01 -25.72 -25.80
N HIS A 504 3.91 -27.02 -26.12
CA HIS A 504 2.64 -27.73 -26.08
C HIS A 504 2.16 -27.94 -24.63
N PRO A 505 0.84 -28.08 -24.41
CA PRO A 505 0.32 -28.36 -23.09
C PRO A 505 0.71 -29.77 -22.64
N ILE A 506 1.05 -29.90 -21.37
CA ILE A 506 1.21 -31.20 -20.72
C ILE A 506 -0.17 -31.87 -20.62
N PHE A 507 -0.30 -33.04 -21.25
CA PHE A 507 -1.49 -33.87 -21.14
C PHE A 507 -1.43 -34.71 -19.87
N ILE A 508 -2.38 -34.52 -18.96
CA ILE A 508 -2.47 -35.27 -17.69
C ILE A 508 -3.72 -36.16 -17.73
N ARG A 509 -3.54 -37.48 -17.68
CA ARG A 509 -4.64 -38.44 -17.71
C ARG A 509 -5.42 -38.39 -16.38
N ARG A 510 -6.73 -38.13 -16.44
CA ARG A 510 -7.64 -38.15 -15.28
C ARG A 510 -8.45 -39.44 -15.20
N SER A 511 -8.79 -40.00 -16.35
CA SER A 511 -9.46 -41.30 -16.50
C SER A 511 -8.97 -41.99 -17.79
N LEU A 512 -9.38 -43.23 -18.04
CA LEU A 512 -8.91 -44.02 -19.19
C LEU A 512 -9.05 -43.32 -20.55
N HIS A 513 -10.01 -42.40 -20.72
CA HIS A 513 -10.25 -41.71 -21.98
C HIS A 513 -10.27 -40.17 -21.87
N ASN A 514 -9.83 -39.60 -20.74
CA ASN A 514 -9.90 -38.17 -20.51
C ASN A 514 -8.54 -37.59 -20.07
N PHE A 515 -8.09 -36.57 -20.80
CA PHE A 515 -6.89 -35.80 -20.52
C PHE A 515 -7.25 -34.36 -20.15
N THR A 516 -6.61 -33.85 -19.09
CA THR A 516 -6.57 -32.41 -18.81
C THR A 516 -5.32 -31.83 -19.46
N LYS A 517 -5.46 -30.67 -20.11
CA LYS A 517 -4.34 -29.89 -20.64
C LYS A 517 -3.85 -28.93 -19.54
N ALA A 518 -2.54 -28.89 -19.32
CA ALA A 518 -1.92 -27.92 -18.43
C ALA A 518 -0.70 -27.31 -19.12
N ASP A 519 -0.66 -25.98 -19.25
CA ASP A 519 0.51 -25.29 -19.84
C ASP A 519 1.77 -25.52 -19.00
N ASN A 520 1.58 -25.54 -17.67
CA ASN A 520 2.63 -25.79 -16.70
C ASN A 520 2.11 -26.67 -15.56
N PHE A 521 2.98 -27.52 -15.01
CA PHE A 521 2.68 -28.35 -13.84
C PHE A 521 3.59 -27.98 -12.67
N ARG A 522 3.01 -27.72 -11.49
CA ARG A 522 3.77 -27.38 -10.27
C ARG A 522 4.03 -28.63 -9.44
N GLY A 523 5.27 -28.83 -9.03
CA GLY A 523 5.67 -29.93 -8.16
C GLY A 523 6.98 -30.58 -8.60
N SER A 524 7.69 -31.19 -7.65
CA SER A 524 8.95 -31.89 -7.93
C SER A 524 8.76 -33.14 -8.79
N ASN A 525 7.57 -33.74 -8.78
CA ASN A 525 7.30 -35.02 -9.44
C ASN A 525 6.16 -34.85 -10.45
N LEU A 526 6.46 -35.08 -11.72
CA LEU A 526 5.46 -35.15 -12.78
C LEU A 526 5.16 -36.62 -13.09
N ALA A 527 4.05 -37.10 -12.54
CA ALA A 527 3.63 -38.49 -12.69
C ALA A 527 2.60 -38.65 -13.81
N PHE A 528 2.80 -39.66 -14.64
CA PHE A 528 1.91 -40.06 -15.71
C PHE A 528 1.40 -41.48 -15.42
N TRP A 529 0.09 -41.61 -15.23
CA TRP A 529 -0.58 -42.91 -15.09
C TRP A 529 -1.07 -43.40 -16.45
N LYS A 530 -0.78 -44.66 -16.78
CA LYS A 530 -1.05 -45.27 -18.10
C LYS A 530 -0.65 -44.34 -19.25
N VAL A 531 0.65 -44.15 -19.39
CA VAL A 531 1.27 -43.24 -20.35
C VAL A 531 0.77 -43.50 -21.76
N ASP A 532 0.49 -42.42 -22.48
CA ASP A 532 0.08 -42.41 -23.88
C ASP A 532 1.18 -41.82 -24.76
N ARG A 533 1.25 -42.22 -26.03
CA ARG A 533 2.21 -41.65 -27.00
C ARG A 533 2.07 -40.14 -27.18
N ILE A 534 0.90 -39.53 -26.91
CA ILE A 534 0.75 -38.06 -26.96
C ILE A 534 1.50 -37.33 -25.82
N GLN A 535 1.89 -38.05 -24.77
CA GLN A 535 2.70 -37.53 -23.66
C GLN A 535 4.20 -37.74 -23.91
N MET A 536 4.58 -38.32 -25.04
CA MET A 536 5.99 -38.42 -25.43
C MET A 536 6.53 -37.03 -25.74
N GLY A 537 7.73 -36.72 -25.24
CA GLY A 537 8.34 -35.43 -25.49
C GLY A 537 9.44 -35.05 -24.51
N SER A 538 9.96 -33.85 -24.68
CA SER A 538 10.99 -33.28 -23.82
C SER A 538 10.38 -32.25 -22.87
N TYR A 539 10.63 -32.46 -21.59
CA TYR A 539 10.10 -31.68 -20.49
C TYR A 539 11.23 -30.89 -19.84
N LEU A 540 10.95 -29.63 -19.52
CA LEU A 540 11.85 -28.77 -18.77
C LEU A 540 11.33 -28.67 -17.34
N CYS A 541 12.13 -29.12 -16.37
CA CYS A 541 11.92 -28.72 -14.98
C CYS A 541 12.65 -27.41 -14.71
N ILE A 542 11.94 -26.43 -14.19
CA ILE A 542 12.43 -25.09 -13.90
C ILE A 542 12.34 -24.89 -12.39
N ALA A 543 13.48 -24.58 -11.76
CA ALA A 543 13.56 -24.29 -10.34
C ALA A 543 13.78 -22.79 -10.11
N SER A 544 12.93 -22.18 -9.27
CA SER A 544 13.02 -20.77 -8.89
C SER A 544 12.65 -20.55 -7.42
N ASN A 545 13.42 -19.72 -6.73
CA ASN A 545 13.13 -19.22 -5.38
C ASN A 545 13.09 -17.69 -5.32
N ASP A 546 12.79 -17.04 -6.45
CA ASP A 546 12.76 -15.57 -6.59
C ASP A 546 14.16 -14.91 -6.40
N VAL A 547 15.23 -15.72 -6.42
CA VAL A 547 16.64 -15.27 -6.44
C VAL A 547 17.25 -15.63 -7.81
N PRO A 548 17.61 -14.64 -8.65
CA PRO A 548 18.19 -14.91 -9.96
C PRO A 548 19.58 -15.56 -9.89
N PRO A 549 19.95 -16.40 -10.87
CA PRO A 549 19.14 -16.85 -12.00
C PRO A 549 18.23 -18.04 -11.63
N ALA A 550 17.07 -18.13 -12.27
CA ALA A 550 16.33 -19.40 -12.28
C ALA A 550 17.10 -20.41 -13.14
N VAL A 551 17.02 -21.69 -12.78
CA VAL A 551 17.73 -22.77 -13.48
C VAL A 551 16.75 -23.80 -14.03
N SER A 552 17.13 -24.49 -15.10
CA SER A 552 16.28 -25.51 -15.71
C SER A 552 17.06 -26.71 -16.22
N LYS A 553 16.43 -27.89 -16.17
CA LYS A 553 16.98 -29.13 -16.72
C LYS A 553 15.97 -29.81 -17.64
N ARG A 554 16.48 -30.33 -18.77
CA ARG A 554 15.74 -31.09 -19.79
C ARG A 554 15.69 -32.56 -19.40
N VAL A 555 14.50 -33.15 -19.54
CA VAL A 555 14.22 -34.57 -19.28
C VAL A 555 13.28 -35.09 -20.37
N SER A 556 13.69 -36.09 -21.13
CA SER A 556 12.88 -36.66 -22.22
C SER A 556 12.13 -37.91 -21.77
N LEU A 557 10.84 -37.98 -22.09
CA LEU A 557 10.00 -39.16 -21.92
C LEU A 557 9.81 -39.83 -23.29
N TYR A 558 10.35 -41.04 -23.42
CA TYR A 558 10.16 -41.90 -24.58
C TYR A 558 9.09 -42.95 -24.28
N VAL A 559 8.09 -43.04 -25.16
CA VAL A 559 6.98 -44.00 -25.03
C VAL A 559 7.10 -45.03 -26.14
N ASN A 560 7.34 -46.29 -25.78
CA ASN A 560 7.53 -47.39 -26.71
C ASN A 560 6.21 -48.11 -26.97
N PHE A 561 5.85 -48.29 -28.24
CA PHE A 561 4.62 -48.95 -28.69
C PHE A 561 4.82 -49.66 -30.05
N PRO A 562 4.07 -50.76 -30.32
CA PRO A 562 4.15 -51.47 -31.59
C PRO A 562 3.57 -50.62 -32.75
N PRO A 563 3.89 -50.96 -34.01
CA PRO A 563 3.47 -50.16 -35.15
C PRO A 563 1.95 -50.18 -35.31
N THR A 564 1.34 -49.02 -35.55
CA THR A 564 -0.07 -48.88 -35.88
C THR A 564 -0.21 -48.29 -37.27
N ILE A 565 -0.92 -48.97 -38.17
CA ILE A 565 -1.07 -48.55 -39.57
C ILE A 565 -2.49 -48.05 -39.84
N LYS A 566 -2.61 -46.86 -40.42
CA LYS A 566 -3.83 -46.28 -40.95
C LYS A 566 -3.72 -46.17 -42.47
N VAL A 567 -4.71 -46.72 -43.16
CA VAL A 567 -4.82 -46.69 -44.62
C VAL A 567 -5.98 -45.75 -44.97
N PRO A 568 -5.73 -44.60 -45.63
CA PRO A 568 -6.79 -43.62 -45.93
C PRO A 568 -7.82 -44.18 -46.91
N ASN A 569 -7.36 -44.88 -47.95
CA ASN A 569 -8.18 -45.47 -49.00
C ASN A 569 -7.89 -46.96 -49.12
N GLN A 570 -8.73 -47.81 -48.54
CA GLN A 570 -8.56 -49.26 -48.59
C GLN A 570 -8.93 -49.87 -49.95
N LEU A 571 -9.73 -49.16 -50.74
CA LEU A 571 -10.15 -49.56 -52.08
C LEU A 571 -9.90 -48.39 -53.02
N LEU A 572 -9.04 -48.61 -54.00
CA LEU A 572 -8.63 -47.59 -54.98
C LEU A 572 -8.89 -48.13 -56.37
N GLY A 573 -9.56 -47.33 -57.20
CA GLY A 573 -9.75 -47.61 -58.60
C GLY A 573 -8.88 -46.71 -59.45
N ALA A 574 -8.26 -47.26 -60.48
CA ALA A 574 -7.39 -46.50 -61.38
C ALA A 574 -7.65 -46.86 -62.84
N PRO A 575 -7.66 -45.86 -63.75
CA PRO A 575 -7.67 -46.13 -65.19
C PRO A 575 -6.32 -46.67 -65.66
N VAL A 576 -6.35 -47.50 -66.70
CA VAL A 576 -5.14 -48.05 -67.33
C VAL A 576 -4.28 -46.91 -67.91
N GLN A 577 -2.96 -47.10 -67.93
CA GLN A 577 -1.93 -46.14 -68.37
C GLN A 577 -1.72 -44.90 -67.49
N THR A 578 -2.39 -44.78 -66.35
CA THR A 578 -2.08 -43.68 -65.40
C THR A 578 -1.13 -44.13 -64.29
N ASP A 579 -0.51 -43.16 -63.63
CA ASP A 579 0.26 -43.41 -62.42
C ASP A 579 -0.67 -43.42 -61.20
N VAL A 580 -0.45 -44.37 -60.30
CA VAL A 580 -1.31 -44.58 -59.12
C VAL A 580 -0.47 -44.55 -57.85
N GLN A 581 -0.87 -43.72 -56.89
CA GLN A 581 -0.20 -43.64 -55.59
C GLN A 581 -1.01 -44.34 -54.51
N LEU A 582 -0.39 -45.31 -53.86
CA LEU A 582 -0.89 -45.94 -52.63
C LEU A 582 -0.23 -45.29 -51.42
N GLU A 583 -0.98 -45.16 -50.32
CA GLU A 583 -0.54 -44.43 -49.13
C GLU A 583 -0.84 -45.20 -47.84
N CYS A 584 0.10 -45.15 -46.89
CA CYS A 584 -0.09 -45.63 -45.52
C CYS A 584 0.52 -44.66 -44.51
N TYR A 585 -0.18 -44.46 -43.40
CA TYR A 585 0.30 -43.69 -42.25
C TYR A 585 0.60 -44.65 -41.11
N VAL A 586 1.83 -44.65 -40.64
CA VAL A 586 2.31 -45.52 -39.56
C VAL A 586 2.67 -44.66 -38.36
N GLU A 587 2.26 -45.06 -37.17
CA GLU A 587 2.79 -44.54 -35.91
C GLU A 587 3.53 -45.66 -35.18
N ALA A 588 4.78 -45.45 -34.81
CA ALA A 588 5.58 -46.44 -34.08
C ALA A 588 6.78 -45.82 -33.35
N PHE A 589 7.12 -46.36 -32.18
CA PHE A 589 8.37 -46.06 -31.49
C PHE A 589 8.83 -47.28 -30.65
N PRO A 590 10.09 -47.75 -30.69
CA PRO A 590 11.21 -47.26 -31.48
C PRO A 590 10.99 -47.38 -33.00
N ASN A 591 11.92 -46.79 -33.77
CA ASN A 591 11.84 -46.70 -35.24
C ASN A 591 11.57 -48.05 -35.91
N THR A 592 10.78 -48.02 -36.99
CA THR A 592 10.34 -49.20 -37.74
C THR A 592 11.08 -49.42 -39.05
N ILE A 593 11.13 -50.69 -39.46
CA ILE A 593 11.39 -51.13 -40.83
C ILE A 593 10.05 -51.20 -41.56
N ASN A 594 9.96 -50.50 -42.70
CA ASN A 594 8.73 -50.32 -43.46
C ASN A 594 8.91 -50.82 -44.89
N TYR A 595 7.96 -51.59 -45.40
CA TYR A 595 8.03 -52.13 -46.76
C TYR A 595 6.65 -52.44 -47.35
N TRP A 596 6.59 -52.61 -48.67
CA TRP A 596 5.37 -52.94 -49.40
C TRP A 596 5.43 -54.36 -49.93
N VAL A 597 4.28 -55.05 -49.97
CA VAL A 597 4.12 -56.39 -50.50
C VAL A 597 2.90 -56.41 -51.42
N LYS A 598 2.94 -57.16 -52.52
CA LYS A 598 1.77 -57.41 -53.39
C LYS A 598 1.35 -58.87 -53.32
N ASN A 599 0.06 -59.14 -53.15
CA ASN A 599 -0.55 -60.49 -53.13
C ASN A 599 0.18 -61.49 -52.22
N ARG A 600 0.73 -61.04 -51.09
CA ARG A 600 1.55 -61.84 -50.15
C ARG A 600 2.82 -62.47 -50.76
N SER A 601 3.31 -61.92 -51.87
CA SER A 601 4.58 -62.30 -52.53
C SER A 601 5.78 -61.54 -51.95
N ASP A 602 6.88 -61.40 -52.70
CA ASP A 602 8.08 -60.69 -52.27
C ASP A 602 7.86 -59.18 -52.05
N MET A 603 8.82 -58.59 -51.33
CA MET A 603 8.89 -57.15 -51.08
C MET A 603 9.03 -56.35 -52.38
N LEU A 604 8.19 -55.32 -52.52
CA LEU A 604 8.26 -54.39 -53.65
C LEU A 604 9.43 -53.42 -53.45
N LEU A 605 10.35 -53.41 -54.41
CA LEU A 605 11.53 -52.55 -54.42
C LEU A 605 11.38 -51.42 -55.46
N ASN A 606 12.19 -50.37 -55.29
CA ASN A 606 12.31 -49.30 -56.28
C ASN A 606 12.79 -49.85 -57.63
N GLY A 607 12.13 -49.45 -58.71
CA GLY A 607 12.49 -49.86 -60.07
C GLY A 607 11.74 -49.08 -61.15
N SER A 608 11.64 -49.67 -62.35
CA SER A 608 10.90 -49.07 -63.46
C SER A 608 9.38 -49.02 -63.21
N LYS A 609 8.85 -50.03 -62.51
CA LYS A 609 7.41 -50.16 -62.23
C LYS A 609 6.96 -49.48 -60.94
N TYR A 610 7.75 -49.59 -59.88
CA TYR A 610 7.40 -49.16 -58.53
C TYR A 610 8.37 -48.10 -58.03
N LEU A 611 7.84 -47.08 -57.37
CA LEU A 611 8.62 -46.10 -56.62
C LEU A 611 8.06 -45.98 -55.20
N VAL A 612 8.79 -46.57 -54.26
CA VAL A 612 8.58 -46.53 -52.81
C VAL A 612 9.25 -45.29 -52.23
N ARG A 613 8.50 -44.53 -51.46
CA ARG A 613 8.99 -43.39 -50.68
C ARG A 613 8.51 -43.52 -49.24
N GLU A 614 9.33 -43.05 -48.31
CA GLU A 614 8.93 -42.85 -46.93
C GLU A 614 9.33 -41.45 -46.45
N ASN A 615 8.51 -40.87 -45.58
CA ASN A 615 8.80 -39.62 -44.89
C ASN A 615 8.56 -39.82 -43.40
N ARG A 616 9.53 -39.42 -42.55
CA ARG A 616 9.51 -39.65 -41.11
C ARG A 616 9.46 -38.32 -40.37
N ILE A 617 8.46 -38.14 -39.50
CA ILE A 617 8.28 -36.95 -38.66
C ILE A 617 7.99 -37.42 -37.23
N GLY A 618 8.99 -37.35 -36.34
CA GLY A 618 8.89 -37.90 -34.98
C GLY A 618 8.62 -39.41 -35.01
N TYR A 619 7.61 -39.86 -34.28
CA TYR A 619 7.16 -41.26 -34.26
C TYR A 619 6.20 -41.63 -35.42
N ARG A 620 5.94 -40.70 -36.35
CA ARG A 620 5.03 -40.90 -37.50
C ARG A 620 5.82 -41.14 -38.78
N VAL A 621 5.39 -42.11 -39.56
CA VAL A 621 5.94 -42.43 -40.89
C VAL A 621 4.82 -42.43 -41.92
N TYR A 622 5.01 -41.66 -42.98
CA TYR A 622 4.17 -41.71 -44.16
C TYR A 622 4.87 -42.55 -45.23
N MET A 623 4.22 -43.61 -45.70
CA MET A 623 4.70 -44.48 -46.76
C MET A 623 3.87 -44.21 -48.02
N SER A 624 4.54 -44.03 -49.15
CA SER A 624 3.88 -44.00 -50.45
C SER A 624 4.51 -44.96 -51.45
N LEU A 625 3.65 -45.58 -52.26
CA LEU A 625 4.04 -46.46 -53.36
C LEU A 625 3.40 -45.93 -54.64
N LEU A 626 4.22 -45.38 -55.52
CA LEU A 626 3.81 -44.97 -56.86
C LEU A 626 3.97 -46.15 -57.82
N ILE A 627 2.87 -46.57 -58.42
CA ILE A 627 2.80 -47.58 -59.47
C ILE A 627 2.73 -46.83 -60.80
N LYS A 628 3.78 -46.94 -61.61
CA LYS A 628 3.87 -46.23 -62.89
C LYS A 628 3.11 -46.97 -63.98
N SER A 629 2.41 -46.26 -64.86
CA SER A 629 1.69 -46.82 -66.02
C SER A 629 0.85 -48.05 -65.66
N PHE A 630 -0.19 -47.86 -64.85
CA PHE A 630 -1.06 -48.90 -64.32
C PHE A 630 -1.66 -49.79 -65.42
N SER A 631 -1.72 -51.10 -65.17
CA SER A 631 -2.22 -52.11 -66.12
C SER A 631 -3.06 -53.18 -65.40
N ALA A 632 -3.78 -54.01 -66.15
CA ALA A 632 -4.56 -55.11 -65.58
C ALA A 632 -3.72 -56.09 -64.73
N LYS A 633 -2.40 -56.21 -64.97
CA LYS A 633 -1.49 -57.04 -64.15
C LYS A 633 -1.20 -56.42 -62.77
N ASP A 634 -1.45 -55.13 -62.60
CA ASP A 634 -1.22 -54.39 -61.36
C ASP A 634 -2.39 -54.44 -60.41
N VAL A 635 -3.56 -54.88 -60.89
CA VAL A 635 -4.73 -55.20 -60.09
C VAL A 635 -4.34 -56.25 -59.04
N GLY A 636 -4.77 -56.03 -57.80
CA GLY A 636 -4.45 -56.93 -56.71
C GLY A 636 -4.53 -56.28 -55.34
N THR A 637 -4.10 -57.06 -54.35
CA THR A 637 -4.02 -56.62 -52.96
C THR A 637 -2.59 -56.20 -52.65
N TYR A 638 -2.43 -54.99 -52.10
CA TYR A 638 -1.16 -54.44 -51.64
C TYR A 638 -1.19 -54.32 -50.13
N ASN A 639 -0.10 -54.71 -49.49
CA ASN A 639 0.09 -54.62 -48.05
C ASN A 639 1.26 -53.69 -47.76
N CYS A 640 1.03 -52.63 -46.98
CA CYS A 640 2.12 -51.89 -46.34
C CYS A 640 2.37 -52.52 -44.99
N VAL A 641 3.62 -52.90 -44.74
CA VAL A 641 4.03 -53.65 -43.56
C VAL A 641 5.04 -52.84 -42.78
N SER A 642 4.86 -52.76 -41.47
CA SER A 642 5.75 -52.05 -40.55
C SER A 642 6.09 -52.91 -39.35
N THR A 643 7.37 -52.94 -38.98
CA THR A 643 7.89 -53.78 -37.87
C THR A 643 8.87 -52.99 -37.01
N ASN A 644 8.72 -53.06 -35.69
CA ASN A 644 9.74 -52.65 -34.72
C ASN A 644 10.00 -53.76 -33.69
N SER A 645 10.81 -53.48 -32.67
CA SER A 645 11.16 -54.43 -31.61
C SER A 645 9.98 -54.91 -30.76
N LEU A 646 8.83 -54.24 -30.81
CA LEU A 646 7.64 -54.57 -30.03
C LEU A 646 6.55 -55.29 -30.83
N GLY A 647 6.62 -55.28 -32.16
CA GLY A 647 5.63 -55.97 -32.97
C GLY A 647 5.64 -55.61 -34.45
N LYS A 648 4.65 -56.17 -35.15
CA LYS A 648 4.45 -56.03 -36.60
C LYS A 648 2.99 -55.68 -36.87
N ALA A 649 2.77 -54.78 -37.82
CA ALA A 649 1.44 -54.45 -38.33
C ALA A 649 1.43 -54.39 -39.86
N GLU A 650 0.27 -54.64 -40.46
CA GLU A 650 0.05 -54.55 -41.90
C GLU A 650 -1.26 -53.82 -42.22
N GLY A 651 -1.21 -52.91 -43.19
CA GLY A 651 -2.38 -52.26 -43.78
C GLY A 651 -2.67 -52.84 -45.15
N THR A 652 -3.93 -53.14 -45.45
CA THR A 652 -4.34 -53.76 -46.73
C THR A 652 -5.03 -52.75 -47.63
N LEU A 653 -4.62 -52.70 -48.90
CA LEU A 653 -5.18 -51.89 -49.97
C LEU A 653 -5.56 -52.79 -51.14
N ARG A 654 -6.72 -52.54 -51.75
CA ARG A 654 -7.17 -53.25 -52.95
C ARG A 654 -7.21 -52.28 -54.12
N LEU A 655 -6.47 -52.60 -55.17
CA LEU A 655 -6.40 -51.81 -56.39
C LEU A 655 -7.18 -52.52 -57.50
N TYR A 656 -8.15 -51.83 -58.11
CA TYR A 656 -8.95 -52.34 -59.21
C TYR A 656 -8.93 -51.40 -60.43
N GLU A 657 -9.23 -51.94 -61.61
CA GLU A 657 -9.28 -51.17 -62.84
C GLU A 657 -10.60 -50.41 -62.98
N ILE A 658 -10.53 -49.11 -63.29
CA ILE A 658 -11.69 -48.31 -63.71
C ILE A 658 -11.67 -48.20 -65.23
N LYS A 659 -12.77 -48.62 -65.85
CA LYS A 659 -13.03 -48.33 -67.27
C LYS A 659 -13.61 -46.93 -67.39
N LEU A 660 -12.88 -46.02 -68.03
CA LEU A 660 -13.40 -44.71 -68.38
C LEU A 660 -14.28 -44.86 -69.63
N ASN A 661 -15.59 -44.68 -69.48
CA ASN A 661 -16.48 -44.52 -70.63
C ASN A 661 -16.20 -43.15 -71.25
N PRO A 662 -15.96 -43.05 -72.57
CA PRO A 662 -15.85 -41.75 -73.23
C PRO A 662 -17.21 -41.04 -73.14
N VAL A 663 -17.25 -39.94 -72.39
CA VAL A 663 -18.41 -39.05 -72.37
C VAL A 663 -18.36 -38.22 -73.65
N ASN A 664 -19.23 -38.55 -74.61
CA ASN A 664 -19.53 -37.70 -75.74
C ASN A 664 -20.07 -36.35 -75.23
N SER A 665 -19.48 -35.28 -75.74
CA SER A 665 -19.87 -33.90 -75.51
C SER A 665 -21.38 -33.68 -75.72
N PHE A 666 -22.09 -33.35 -74.65
CA PHE A 666 -23.39 -32.71 -74.75
C PHE A 666 -23.30 -31.27 -74.25
N ASN A 667 -23.32 -30.40 -75.26
CA ASN A 667 -23.63 -28.99 -75.21
C ASN A 667 -24.91 -28.79 -74.39
N ASN A 668 -24.89 -27.96 -73.33
CA ASN A 668 -26.13 -27.45 -72.76
C ASN A 668 -25.96 -26.01 -72.25
N ARG A 669 -26.68 -25.15 -72.97
CA ARG A 669 -27.19 -23.84 -72.59
C ARG A 669 -27.90 -23.94 -71.23
N ALA A 670 -27.64 -22.99 -70.33
CA ALA A 670 -28.49 -22.75 -69.17
C ALA A 670 -28.75 -21.25 -69.04
N GLU A 671 -30.01 -20.88 -69.26
CA GLU A 671 -30.63 -19.64 -68.81
C GLU A 671 -30.59 -19.56 -67.28
N LEU A 672 -30.37 -18.36 -66.74
CA LEU A 672 -30.73 -18.04 -65.36
C LEU A 672 -31.43 -16.68 -65.32
N VAL A 673 -32.59 -16.72 -64.69
CA VAL A 673 -33.65 -15.71 -64.54
C VAL A 673 -33.29 -14.71 -63.44
N GLU A 674 -33.57 -13.42 -63.67
CA GLU A 674 -33.52 -12.34 -62.68
C GLU A 674 -34.67 -12.45 -61.67
N GLY A 675 -34.34 -12.25 -60.38
CA GLY A 675 -35.30 -12.09 -59.29
C GLY A 675 -34.97 -10.85 -58.45
N VAL A 676 -35.96 -9.95 -58.35
CA VAL A 676 -35.97 -8.68 -57.62
C VAL A 676 -36.42 -8.86 -56.17
N ALA A 677 -35.81 -8.16 -55.20
CA ALA A 677 -36.48 -7.49 -54.06
C ALA A 677 -35.51 -6.60 -53.23
N GLU A 678 -36.08 -5.50 -52.71
CA GLU A 678 -35.50 -4.22 -52.24
C GLU A 678 -34.69 -4.19 -50.92
N PRO A 679 -34.06 -3.03 -50.61
CA PRO A 679 -34.22 -2.44 -49.27
C PRO A 679 -34.66 -0.96 -49.28
N ALA A 680 -35.48 -0.62 -48.28
CA ALA A 680 -36.09 0.70 -48.08
C ALA A 680 -35.12 1.77 -47.55
N ARG A 681 -35.37 2.99 -48.02
CA ARG A 681 -34.70 4.27 -47.75
C ARG A 681 -35.02 4.83 -46.35
N GLY A 682 -34.15 5.73 -45.88
CA GLY A 682 -34.63 6.95 -45.24
C GLY A 682 -33.64 7.68 -44.33
N ALA A 683 -32.72 8.47 -44.91
CA ALA A 683 -32.05 9.55 -44.19
C ALA A 683 -32.11 10.83 -45.04
N ARG A 684 -32.54 11.94 -44.43
CA ARG A 684 -32.62 13.26 -45.05
C ARG A 684 -31.68 14.21 -44.32
N SER A 685 -30.99 15.00 -45.13
CA SER A 685 -29.91 15.95 -44.84
C SER A 685 -30.40 17.34 -44.41
N LYS A 686 -29.57 18.08 -43.65
CA LYS A 686 -28.91 19.35 -44.06
C LYS A 686 -28.21 20.06 -42.86
N GLU A 687 -26.87 20.12 -42.91
CA GLU A 687 -25.95 21.29 -42.90
C GLU A 687 -26.56 22.72 -42.75
N VAL A 688 -25.97 23.78 -42.14
CA VAL A 688 -24.59 24.22 -41.78
C VAL A 688 -24.67 25.27 -40.63
N VAL A 689 -23.61 25.45 -39.83
CA VAL A 689 -22.85 26.72 -39.57
C VAL A 689 -21.96 26.58 -38.32
N ILE A 690 -20.67 26.90 -38.49
CA ILE A 690 -19.58 26.90 -37.51
C ILE A 690 -19.28 28.35 -37.10
N SER A 691 -19.13 28.64 -35.81
CA SER A 691 -18.05 29.49 -35.24
C SER A 691 -18.04 29.33 -33.70
N SER A 692 -16.97 28.74 -33.15
CA SER A 692 -15.85 29.37 -32.43
C SER A 692 -16.09 29.69 -30.94
N ALA A 693 -15.50 28.91 -30.04
CA ALA A 693 -14.62 29.37 -28.95
C ALA A 693 -14.17 28.18 -28.09
N ALA A 694 -12.95 28.27 -27.60
CA ALA A 694 -12.13 27.19 -27.08
C ALA A 694 -12.48 26.71 -25.65
N SER A 695 -12.02 25.48 -25.39
CA SER A 695 -11.54 24.92 -24.12
C SER A 695 -12.52 24.74 -22.95
N LEU A 696 -13.21 23.60 -22.95
CA LEU A 696 -13.48 22.84 -21.74
C LEU A 696 -12.70 21.53 -21.88
N ILE A 697 -11.53 21.45 -21.26
CA ILE A 697 -10.91 20.16 -20.96
C ILE A 697 -11.81 19.53 -19.89
N ASP A 698 -12.39 18.38 -20.23
CA ASP A 698 -13.33 17.64 -19.41
C ASP A 698 -12.67 17.18 -18.09
N LEU A 699 -12.91 17.95 -17.02
CA LEU A 699 -12.41 17.74 -15.66
C LEU A 699 -12.82 16.37 -15.05
N SER A 700 -13.81 15.69 -15.63
CA SER A 700 -14.19 14.33 -15.22
C SER A 700 -13.11 13.30 -15.57
N SER A 701 -12.41 13.49 -16.68
CA SER A 701 -11.42 12.53 -17.19
C SER A 701 -10.13 12.55 -16.36
N LEU A 702 -9.72 13.72 -15.88
CA LEU A 702 -8.53 13.89 -15.04
C LEU A 702 -8.72 13.28 -13.63
N PHE A 703 -9.94 13.39 -13.08
CA PHE A 703 -10.34 12.82 -11.79
C PHE A 703 -10.30 11.28 -11.81
N HIS A 704 -10.69 10.69 -12.94
CA HIS A 704 -10.71 9.24 -13.10
C HIS A 704 -9.32 8.62 -13.29
N LEU A 705 -8.40 9.33 -13.94
CA LEU A 705 -6.98 8.95 -14.08
C LEU A 705 -6.23 8.93 -12.74
N ILE A 706 -6.47 9.92 -11.87
CA ILE A 706 -5.83 10.01 -10.55
C ILE A 706 -6.31 8.88 -9.62
N LEU A 707 -7.59 8.54 -9.70
CA LEU A 707 -8.20 7.47 -8.90
C LEU A 707 -7.80 6.08 -9.42
N LEU A 708 -7.62 5.90 -10.74
CA LEU A 708 -7.04 4.70 -11.37
C LEU A 708 -5.59 4.48 -10.91
N ALA A 709 -4.76 5.54 -10.95
CA ALA A 709 -3.36 5.48 -10.55
C ALA A 709 -3.18 5.13 -9.05
N PHE A 710 -4.13 5.56 -8.22
CA PHE A 710 -4.18 5.22 -6.79
C PHE A 710 -4.56 3.75 -6.54
N LEU A 711 -5.51 3.20 -7.31
CA LEU A 711 -6.03 1.84 -7.12
C LEU A 711 -5.17 0.76 -7.80
N LEU A 712 -4.52 1.05 -8.93
CA LEU A 712 -3.59 0.14 -9.60
C LEU A 712 -2.30 -0.11 -8.79
N LYS A 713 -1.93 0.80 -7.87
CA LYS A 713 -0.78 0.66 -6.95
C LYS A 713 -1.11 -0.04 -5.62
N LEU A 714 -2.41 -0.25 -5.33
CA LEU A 714 -2.89 -1.00 -4.16
C LEU A 714 -3.09 -2.50 -4.43
N ARG A 715 -2.98 -2.92 -5.71
CA ARG A 715 -2.99 -4.32 -6.17
C ARG A 715 -1.56 -4.83 -6.33
#